data_AF-A0AB39PHZ7-F1
#
_entry.id   AF-A0AB39PHZ7-F1
#
_cell.length_a   1.000
_cell.length_b   1.000
_cell.length_c   1.000
_cell.angle_alpha   90.00
_cell.angle_beta   90.00
_cell.angle_gamma   90.00
#
_symmetry.space_group_name_H-M   'P 1'
#
loop_
_entity.id
_entity.type
_entity.pdbx_description
1 polymer ?
#
loop_
_entity_poly.entity_id
_entity_poly.type
_entity_poly.pdbx_seq_one_letter_code
_entity_poly.pdbx_strand_id
1 'polypeptide(L)'
;MHVPDPSKSRLVLIGTGTYADDALYDLPSVRRGTTALVDLLTQSRTGLFGPRDPVVLLDAEPRDMSRALDQASKQAEDTLVLYYAGHGLVDDRGELYLGARSTDPGLLATTALAFRVVRDVLAASRARYLLVILDCDFSGRAVGARTDDESALSGQLHVEGTYVLASSSGTQVSFVHEKDEYPAFTAELINLLRRGASDGPEFHTPESLFHSLTRAATSKGIPRPMRTVMGDVDLALARNIAYREPRTESLLPEAEAEAEAEAEVEAEAEAAPLPRWSVPGFAGETFAGPDLLGVEGDATALAVLLASRTLSPPLALGLFGNWGSGKTFFMHRLEEGIQKLTSEAGEDSAFCDQVVSVWFNAWHYAEANVWASLLQQIFGQLCRVKDAPERMLDEAMRQVRGVQETKAEALAESKAAQRTVVKAKAEVDRVEKEHQHALEEAAKPRVQDLLAADSKALTAFEKAAKAVGLGTFASGARGIAEAIRVSRELAENRGRFAVAGTWYRTPLLLGLGIAAVLGVAAFVVGSLMHWPSGWAATAVGLLSGAFAGQKRYTTLAGTLLQPAQELIKEADARRDTLLAEQQAKEQTVRDSLRLANASLALAKEALASAKERMREAVDALDQLTGERLLERYLAERVADAEYDRYLGVVALAHRDLRDLEAFLRKYKEDGGAGIDRIVLYIDDLDRCPPKVVATVLEAVHLLLALPLFVVVVGVDARWLSRSLLDQHPLLLSGDDTAEPNAPRSHANPGDYLDKIFQLSYSLPPMTRKNSVDLLTHSALAGQRRADEGSADLEATVSATADGFVTPSAESATDAAPQPGIPESVPLARDIGEAAAEALVLGSDELRLLEAVAPVVGSSPRIAKRFLNVYRVMKARIVTDRELQDRLGPSGDVSLMVLTALIVGFPVAVPNALAVAPHELPVRDWLNTGVRPALSGAEAARLSEFMDTAQELDGLTVGALWSWLPLVRRYAWPVAAADA
;
A
#
# COMPACT_ATOMS: atom_id res chain seq x y z
N MET A 1 21.96 31.10 -13.50
CA MET A 1 21.11 30.14 -14.24
C MET A 1 21.82 29.68 -15.50
N HIS A 2 22.11 28.38 -15.59
CA HIS A 2 22.76 27.73 -16.72
C HIS A 2 21.73 27.36 -17.79
N VAL A 3 21.90 27.86 -19.01
CA VAL A 3 21.10 27.47 -20.18
C VAL A 3 21.83 26.33 -20.90
N PRO A 4 21.19 25.16 -21.13
CA PRO A 4 21.83 24.03 -21.78
C PRO A 4 22.43 24.39 -23.14
N ASP A 5 23.64 23.93 -23.42
CA ASP A 5 24.22 23.99 -24.77
C ASP A 5 23.62 22.87 -25.62
N PRO A 6 22.80 23.17 -26.66
CA PRO A 6 22.17 22.15 -27.51
C PRO A 6 23.15 21.20 -28.18
N SER A 7 24.39 21.63 -28.43
CA SER A 7 25.39 20.81 -29.12
C SER A 7 26.01 19.75 -28.19
N LYS A 8 26.06 20.04 -26.89
CA LYS A 8 26.69 19.23 -25.84
C LYS A 8 25.69 18.53 -24.93
N SER A 9 24.41 18.85 -25.06
CA SER A 9 23.33 18.24 -24.29
C SER A 9 22.67 17.10 -25.05
N ARG A 10 22.09 16.14 -24.33
CA ARG A 10 21.33 15.01 -24.90
C ARG A 10 20.00 14.84 -24.18
N LEU A 11 18.95 14.56 -24.95
CA LEU A 11 17.61 14.24 -24.47
C LEU A 11 17.31 12.78 -24.76
N VAL A 12 16.96 12.00 -23.74
CA VAL A 12 16.49 10.62 -23.85
C VAL A 12 15.08 10.55 -23.26
N LEU A 13 14.09 10.35 -24.12
CA LEU A 13 12.69 10.26 -23.72
C LEU A 13 12.16 8.86 -24.06
N ILE A 14 11.76 8.14 -23.03
CA ILE A 14 11.27 6.77 -23.13
C ILE A 14 9.80 6.76 -22.71
N GLY A 15 8.93 6.27 -23.59
CA GLY A 15 7.51 6.06 -23.30
C GLY A 15 7.10 4.65 -23.64
N THR A 16 6.65 3.87 -22.65
CA THR A 16 6.10 2.54 -22.89
C THR A 16 4.61 2.55 -22.59
N GLY A 17 3.80 2.54 -23.65
CA GLY A 17 2.34 2.56 -23.61
C GLY A 17 1.67 1.28 -24.11
N THR A 18 2.42 0.30 -24.59
CA THR A 18 1.94 -0.98 -25.13
C THR A 18 2.78 -2.12 -24.56
N TYR A 19 2.13 -3.11 -23.96
CA TYR A 19 2.78 -4.25 -23.31
C TYR A 19 2.37 -5.56 -24.00
N ALA A 20 3.29 -6.52 -24.05
CA ALA A 20 3.06 -7.83 -24.65
C ALA A 20 2.38 -8.83 -23.69
N ASP A 21 2.47 -8.59 -22.39
CA ASP A 21 1.90 -9.42 -21.33
C ASP A 21 0.58 -8.83 -20.83
N ASP A 22 -0.47 -9.64 -20.80
CA ASP A 22 -1.82 -9.21 -20.40
C ASP A 22 -1.92 -8.76 -18.92
N ALA A 23 -0.93 -9.08 -18.08
CA ALA A 23 -0.87 -8.62 -16.70
C ALA A 23 -0.55 -7.11 -16.58
N LEU A 24 0.00 -6.50 -17.64
CA LEU A 24 0.27 -5.08 -17.72
C LEU A 24 -0.69 -4.43 -18.73
N TYR A 25 -1.59 -3.60 -18.24
CA TYR A 25 -2.54 -2.93 -19.13
C TYR A 25 -1.85 -1.84 -19.97
N ASP A 26 -2.31 -1.66 -21.20
CA ASP A 26 -1.79 -0.65 -22.13
C ASP A 26 -2.07 0.78 -21.63
N LEU A 27 -1.12 1.68 -21.87
CA LEU A 27 -1.17 3.11 -21.53
C LEU A 27 -1.00 3.98 -22.79
N PRO A 28 -2.00 4.06 -23.71
CA PRO A 28 -1.83 4.73 -25.00
C PRO A 28 -1.52 6.23 -24.89
N SER A 29 -1.91 6.86 -23.78
CA SER A 29 -1.64 8.27 -23.47
C SER A 29 -0.15 8.56 -23.26
N VAL A 30 0.64 7.57 -22.82
CA VAL A 30 2.09 7.69 -22.63
C VAL A 30 2.79 8.06 -23.93
N ARG A 31 2.48 7.37 -25.04
CA ARG A 31 3.07 7.68 -26.35
C ARG A 31 2.82 9.15 -26.73
N ARG A 32 1.59 9.64 -26.56
CA ARG A 32 1.21 11.03 -26.87
C ARG A 32 1.94 12.02 -25.98
N GLY A 33 2.03 11.75 -24.68
CA GLY A 33 2.72 12.60 -23.70
C GLY A 33 4.22 12.72 -23.99
N THR A 34 4.88 11.59 -24.25
CA THR A 34 6.31 11.54 -24.59
C THR A 34 6.59 12.35 -25.86
N THR A 35 5.79 12.19 -26.92
CA THR A 35 5.96 12.99 -28.15
C THR A 35 5.73 14.48 -27.90
N ALA A 36 4.68 14.85 -27.13
CA ALA A 36 4.41 16.25 -26.82
C ALA A 36 5.53 16.92 -25.99
N LEU A 37 6.20 16.18 -25.10
CA LEU A 37 7.36 16.68 -24.36
C LEU A 37 8.59 16.89 -25.25
N VAL A 38 8.84 15.99 -26.21
CA VAL A 38 9.91 16.18 -27.22
C VAL A 38 9.69 17.51 -27.95
N ASP A 39 8.47 17.75 -28.42
CA ASP A 39 8.11 18.98 -29.11
C ASP A 39 8.36 20.22 -28.23
N LEU A 40 7.93 20.19 -26.96
CA LEU A 40 8.08 21.34 -26.06
C LEU A 40 9.53 21.64 -25.67
N LEU A 41 10.37 20.60 -25.51
CA LEU A 41 11.77 20.76 -25.12
C LEU A 41 12.70 21.14 -26.28
N THR A 42 12.25 20.96 -27.53
CA THR A 42 13.06 21.20 -28.74
C THR A 42 12.60 22.40 -29.58
N GLN A 43 11.32 22.79 -29.52
CA GLN A 43 10.78 23.91 -30.28
C GLN A 43 11.37 25.26 -29.86
N SER A 44 11.66 26.15 -30.82
CA SER A 44 12.34 27.43 -30.56
C SER A 44 11.63 28.39 -29.59
N ARG A 45 10.32 28.21 -29.36
CA ARG A 45 9.52 29.08 -28.49
C ARG A 45 9.61 28.70 -27.00
N THR A 46 9.75 27.41 -26.71
CA THR A 46 9.74 26.85 -25.33
C THR A 46 11.02 26.09 -25.01
N GLY A 47 11.59 25.40 -26.00
CA GLY A 47 12.69 24.46 -25.86
C GLY A 47 14.07 25.11 -25.83
N LEU A 48 14.94 24.56 -24.99
CA LEU A 48 16.33 24.98 -24.83
C LEU A 48 17.35 24.00 -25.43
N PHE A 49 16.91 22.81 -25.85
CA PHE A 49 17.79 21.74 -26.34
C PHE A 49 17.91 21.71 -27.87
N GLY A 50 17.19 22.59 -28.57
CA GLY A 50 17.17 22.70 -30.03
C GLY A 50 16.58 21.47 -30.75
N PRO A 51 16.42 21.51 -32.08
CA PRO A 51 15.84 20.42 -32.86
C PRO A 51 16.81 19.25 -33.14
N ARG A 52 18.05 19.30 -32.61
CA ARG A 52 19.08 18.31 -32.93
C ARG A 52 19.00 17.11 -31.98
N ASP A 53 18.53 16.00 -32.55
CA ASP A 53 18.78 14.61 -32.12
C ASP A 53 18.26 14.18 -30.73
N PRO A 54 16.98 14.46 -30.35
CA PRO A 54 16.38 13.80 -29.19
C PRO A 54 16.23 12.29 -29.46
N VAL A 55 16.69 11.47 -28.53
CA VAL A 55 16.53 10.02 -28.56
C VAL A 55 15.15 9.70 -27.99
N VAL A 56 14.21 9.34 -28.87
CA VAL A 56 12.84 9.00 -28.48
C VAL A 56 12.60 7.51 -28.68
N LEU A 57 12.32 6.81 -27.59
CA LEU A 57 12.02 5.39 -27.59
C LEU A 57 10.57 5.18 -27.18
N LEU A 58 9.74 4.75 -28.13
CA LEU A 58 8.36 4.39 -27.86
C LEU A 58 8.22 2.87 -27.92
N ASP A 59 7.84 2.26 -26.80
CA ASP A 59 7.55 0.82 -26.70
C ASP A 59 8.72 -0.04 -27.15
N ALA A 60 9.88 0.37 -26.67
CA ALA A 60 11.16 -0.26 -26.94
C ALA A 60 11.39 -1.46 -26.01
N GLU A 61 12.35 -2.28 -26.39
CA GLU A 61 12.82 -3.38 -25.57
C GLU A 61 13.83 -2.89 -24.51
N PRO A 62 13.99 -3.58 -23.37
CA PRO A 62 14.91 -3.16 -22.31
C PRO A 62 16.34 -2.93 -22.80
N ARG A 63 16.78 -3.75 -23.77
CA ARG A 63 18.12 -3.66 -24.37
C ARG A 63 18.29 -2.39 -25.19
N ASP A 64 17.26 -1.98 -25.92
CA ASP A 64 17.29 -0.77 -26.74
C ASP A 64 17.27 0.47 -25.85
N MET A 65 16.45 0.45 -24.78
CA MET A 65 16.43 1.48 -23.74
C MET A 65 17.80 1.67 -23.10
N SER A 66 18.42 0.58 -22.62
CA SER A 66 19.75 0.61 -22.00
C SER A 66 20.83 1.11 -22.97
N ARG A 67 20.83 0.59 -24.21
CA ARG A 67 21.81 0.97 -25.23
C ARG A 67 21.72 2.44 -25.61
N ALA A 68 20.51 2.95 -25.79
CA ALA A 68 20.30 4.34 -26.18
C ALA A 68 20.70 5.30 -25.05
N LEU A 69 20.38 4.96 -23.80
CA LEU A 69 20.81 5.72 -22.63
C LEU A 69 22.34 5.72 -22.48
N ASP A 70 23.00 4.57 -22.63
CA ASP A 70 24.48 4.46 -22.58
C ASP A 70 25.15 5.30 -23.68
N GLN A 71 24.62 5.25 -24.90
CA GLN A 71 25.13 6.05 -26.00
C GLN A 71 24.95 7.56 -25.77
N ALA A 72 23.79 7.98 -25.27
CA ALA A 72 23.52 9.38 -24.93
C ALA A 72 24.41 9.87 -23.78
N SER A 73 24.57 9.04 -22.73
CA SER A 73 25.42 9.33 -21.57
C SER A 73 26.88 9.58 -21.95
N LYS A 74 27.41 8.83 -22.93
CA LYS A 74 28.77 9.00 -23.45
C LYS A 74 28.97 10.25 -24.32
N GLN A 75 27.89 10.78 -24.90
CA GLN A 75 27.94 11.93 -25.80
C GLN A 75 27.59 13.26 -25.11
N ALA A 76 26.90 13.21 -23.97
CA ALA A 76 26.53 14.39 -23.21
C ALA A 76 27.75 14.92 -22.43
N GLU A 77 28.11 16.17 -22.68
CA GLU A 77 29.16 16.89 -21.95
C GLU A 77 28.57 18.02 -21.09
N ASP A 78 27.40 18.55 -21.45
CA ASP A 78 26.75 19.63 -20.72
C ASP A 78 25.55 19.14 -19.89
N THR A 79 24.41 18.83 -20.53
CA THR A 79 23.20 18.36 -19.84
C THR A 79 22.69 17.04 -20.42
N LEU A 80 22.41 16.05 -19.59
CA LEU A 80 21.68 14.84 -19.98
C LEU A 80 20.31 14.83 -19.30
N VAL A 81 19.24 14.79 -20.08
CA VAL A 81 17.87 14.62 -19.58
C VAL A 81 17.37 13.23 -19.92
N LEU A 82 16.99 12.47 -18.89
CA LEU A 82 16.26 11.22 -19.02
C LEU A 82 14.82 11.44 -18.58
N TYR A 83 13.87 11.21 -19.47
CA TYR A 83 12.45 11.12 -19.13
C TYR A 83 11.97 9.70 -19.37
N TYR A 84 11.25 9.13 -18.41
CA TYR A 84 10.60 7.84 -18.56
C TYR A 84 9.13 7.93 -18.14
N ALA A 85 8.23 7.35 -18.94
CA ALA A 85 6.83 7.13 -18.58
C ALA A 85 6.36 5.73 -18.97
N GLY A 86 5.62 5.08 -18.07
CA GLY A 86 5.14 3.70 -18.23
C GLY A 86 4.93 3.00 -16.87
N HIS A 87 4.82 1.67 -16.88
CA HIS A 87 4.73 0.88 -15.65
C HIS A 87 6.06 0.86 -14.90
N GLY A 88 6.03 1.21 -13.63
CA GLY A 88 7.14 0.96 -12.71
C GLY A 88 6.85 -0.29 -11.90
N LEU A 89 7.81 -1.20 -11.80
CA LEU A 89 7.65 -2.50 -11.16
C LEU A 89 8.74 -2.69 -10.12
N VAL A 90 8.45 -3.48 -9.09
CA VAL A 90 9.36 -3.72 -7.97
C VAL A 90 9.47 -5.23 -7.74
N ASP A 91 10.68 -5.73 -7.52
CA ASP A 91 10.91 -7.14 -7.19
C ASP A 91 10.80 -7.42 -5.68
N ASP A 92 10.90 -8.69 -5.28
CA ASP A 92 10.86 -9.12 -3.86
C ASP A 92 11.95 -8.47 -3.00
N ARG A 93 12.98 -7.87 -3.60
CA ARG A 93 14.10 -7.20 -2.94
C ARG A 93 13.91 -5.68 -2.86
N GLY A 94 12.83 -5.17 -3.44
CA GLY A 94 12.52 -3.76 -3.44
C GLY A 94 13.21 -2.93 -4.52
N GLU A 95 13.87 -3.55 -5.50
CA GLU A 95 14.55 -2.85 -6.60
C GLU A 95 13.54 -2.35 -7.65
N LEU A 96 13.71 -1.10 -8.12
CA LEU A 96 12.85 -0.51 -9.15
C LEU A 96 13.23 -0.99 -10.56
N TYR A 97 12.23 -1.34 -11.35
CA TYR A 97 12.31 -1.71 -12.76
C TYR A 97 11.40 -0.83 -13.60
N LEU A 98 11.94 -0.30 -14.71
CA LEU A 98 11.19 0.46 -15.69
C LEU A 98 10.64 -0.50 -16.75
N GLY A 99 9.31 -0.56 -16.87
CA GLY A 99 8.60 -1.40 -17.82
C GLY A 99 8.96 -1.10 -19.28
N ALA A 100 9.17 -2.18 -20.03
CA ALA A 100 9.43 -2.21 -21.46
C ALA A 100 8.34 -3.02 -22.15
N ARG A 101 8.33 -3.02 -23.48
CA ARG A 101 7.26 -3.68 -24.26
C ARG A 101 7.11 -5.18 -23.93
N SER A 102 8.22 -5.90 -23.78
CA SER A 102 8.23 -7.34 -23.48
C SER A 102 8.27 -7.68 -21.99
N THR A 103 7.98 -6.73 -21.10
CA THR A 103 8.06 -6.96 -19.66
C THR A 103 7.06 -8.02 -19.19
N ASP A 104 7.60 -9.03 -18.52
CA ASP A 104 6.88 -10.09 -17.81
C ASP A 104 7.04 -9.83 -16.30
N PRO A 105 5.95 -9.56 -15.56
CA PRO A 105 5.99 -9.35 -14.11
C PRO A 105 6.61 -10.50 -13.31
N GLY A 106 6.60 -11.73 -13.83
CA GLY A 106 7.25 -12.89 -13.22
C GLY A 106 8.76 -12.97 -13.48
N LEU A 107 9.30 -12.19 -14.42
CA LEU A 107 10.70 -12.24 -14.89
C LEU A 107 11.31 -10.84 -15.11
N LEU A 108 11.09 -9.92 -14.17
CA LEU A 108 11.54 -8.51 -14.25
C LEU A 108 13.02 -8.34 -14.54
N ALA A 109 13.88 -9.15 -13.92
CA ALA A 109 15.34 -9.05 -14.03
C ALA A 109 15.88 -9.17 -15.47
N THR A 110 15.11 -9.80 -16.36
CA THR A 110 15.50 -10.04 -17.76
C THR A 110 14.62 -9.34 -18.79
N THR A 111 13.41 -8.93 -18.40
CA THR A 111 12.38 -8.43 -19.32
C THR A 111 11.99 -6.97 -19.08
N ALA A 112 12.51 -6.34 -18.01
CA ALA A 112 12.38 -4.91 -17.73
C ALA A 112 13.75 -4.24 -17.59
N LEU A 113 13.80 -2.91 -17.65
CA LEU A 113 15.05 -2.17 -17.42
C LEU A 113 15.22 -1.88 -15.93
N ALA A 114 16.15 -2.58 -15.27
CA ALA A 114 16.49 -2.31 -13.88
C ALA A 114 16.97 -0.85 -13.71
N PHE A 115 16.42 -0.13 -12.73
CA PHE A 115 16.81 1.25 -12.45
C PHE A 115 18.26 1.35 -11.97
N ARG A 116 18.79 0.28 -11.36
CA ARG A 116 20.23 0.16 -11.05
C ARG A 116 21.11 0.34 -12.30
N VAL A 117 20.71 -0.23 -13.44
CA VAL A 117 21.45 -0.09 -14.71
C VAL A 117 21.39 1.36 -15.20
N VAL A 118 20.23 2.02 -15.07
CA VAL A 118 20.08 3.45 -15.38
C VAL A 118 21.04 4.27 -14.52
N ARG A 119 21.07 4.02 -13.22
CA ARG A 119 21.97 4.66 -12.27
C ARG A 119 23.44 4.49 -12.65
N ASP A 120 23.87 3.27 -12.95
CA ASP A 120 25.27 2.98 -13.30
C ASP A 120 25.69 3.70 -14.58
N VAL A 121 24.79 3.80 -15.56
CA VAL A 121 25.03 4.54 -16.82
C VAL A 121 25.09 6.05 -16.59
N LEU A 122 24.23 6.59 -15.73
CA LEU A 122 24.23 8.02 -15.40
C LEU A 122 25.47 8.40 -14.57
N ALA A 123 25.88 7.56 -13.62
CA ALA A 123 27.09 7.75 -12.81
C ALA A 123 28.38 7.77 -13.67
N ALA A 124 28.38 7.10 -14.82
CA ALA A 124 29.49 7.10 -15.76
C ALA A 124 29.46 8.27 -16.77
N SER A 125 28.43 9.12 -16.75
CA SER A 125 28.29 10.24 -17.68
C SER A 125 29.32 11.34 -17.43
N ARG A 126 29.65 12.09 -18.50
CA ARG A 126 30.48 13.31 -18.41
C ARG A 126 29.65 14.60 -18.40
N ALA A 127 28.32 14.48 -18.46
CA ALA A 127 27.45 15.64 -18.41
C ALA A 127 27.61 16.37 -17.08
N ARG A 128 27.68 17.70 -17.14
CA ARG A 128 27.71 18.57 -15.97
C ARG A 128 26.40 18.53 -15.18
N TYR A 129 25.27 18.39 -15.86
CA TYR A 129 23.95 18.28 -15.25
C TYR A 129 23.23 17.02 -15.69
N LEU A 130 22.68 16.28 -14.73
CA LEU A 130 21.89 15.07 -14.95
C LEU A 130 20.47 15.32 -14.44
N LEU A 131 19.48 15.36 -15.34
CA LEU A 131 18.08 15.49 -14.96
C LEU A 131 17.33 14.20 -15.28
N VAL A 132 16.73 13.58 -14.26
CA VAL A 132 15.93 12.36 -14.40
C VAL A 132 14.49 12.67 -14.02
N ILE A 133 13.55 12.47 -14.94
CA ILE A 133 12.11 12.65 -14.73
C ILE A 133 11.42 11.29 -14.90
N LEU A 134 10.76 10.81 -13.85
CA LEU A 134 10.09 9.51 -13.84
C LEU A 134 8.59 9.69 -13.62
N ASP A 135 7.79 9.37 -14.63
CA ASP A 135 6.34 9.28 -14.56
C ASP A 135 5.87 7.81 -14.58
N CYS A 136 6.09 7.12 -13.46
CA CYS A 136 5.72 5.73 -13.28
C CYS A 136 5.43 5.38 -11.81
N ASP A 137 4.76 4.26 -11.62
CA ASP A 137 4.51 3.69 -10.29
C ASP A 137 5.83 3.40 -9.57
N PHE A 138 5.83 3.51 -8.24
CA PHE A 138 7.03 3.30 -7.41
C PHE A 138 8.24 4.22 -7.72
N SER A 139 8.08 5.25 -8.54
CA SER A 139 9.15 6.18 -8.94
C SER A 139 9.84 6.89 -7.75
N GLY A 140 9.15 7.07 -6.62
CA GLY A 140 9.73 7.61 -5.37
C GLY A 140 10.88 6.78 -4.80
N ARG A 141 11.04 5.51 -5.21
CA ARG A 141 12.22 4.70 -4.86
C ARG A 141 13.51 5.16 -5.55
N ALA A 142 13.41 5.85 -6.69
CA ALA A 142 14.55 6.49 -7.32
C ALA A 142 15.05 7.72 -6.53
N VAL A 143 14.22 8.28 -5.64
CA VAL A 143 14.51 9.46 -4.84
C VAL A 143 15.13 9.10 -3.47
N GLY A 144 15.12 7.82 -3.08
CA GLY A 144 15.67 7.36 -1.80
C GLY A 144 14.71 7.60 -0.64
N ALA A 145 13.47 7.09 -0.74
CA ALA A 145 12.51 7.14 0.37
C ALA A 145 13.13 6.49 1.62
N ARG A 146 13.13 7.24 2.74
CA ARG A 146 13.60 6.83 4.07
C ARG A 146 13.01 5.48 4.46
N THR A 147 13.78 4.42 4.32
CA THR A 147 13.69 3.22 5.14
C THR A 147 14.72 3.38 6.26
N ASP A 148 14.31 3.13 7.51
CA ASP A 148 15.12 3.30 8.73
C ASP A 148 16.34 2.35 8.84
N ASP A 149 16.81 1.77 7.73
CA ASP A 149 18.06 1.03 7.64
C ASP A 149 19.11 1.88 6.91
N GLU A 150 19.99 2.52 7.70
CA GLU A 150 21.13 3.31 7.21
C GLU A 150 22.31 2.43 6.71
N SER A 151 22.04 1.21 6.23
CA SER A 151 23.10 0.32 5.74
C SER A 151 22.63 -0.56 4.58
N ALA A 152 22.67 -0.01 3.35
CA ALA A 152 23.19 -0.70 2.14
C ALA A 152 22.83 -0.05 0.79
N LEU A 153 21.99 1.00 0.68
CA LEU A 153 21.53 1.47 -0.65
C LEU A 153 21.68 2.97 -0.98
N SER A 154 22.24 3.80 -0.08
CA SER A 154 22.55 5.22 -0.34
C SER A 154 23.95 5.49 -0.90
N GLY A 155 24.50 4.56 -1.69
CA GLY A 155 25.79 4.79 -2.34
C GLY A 155 25.73 4.35 -3.79
N GLN A 156 25.54 5.30 -4.74
CA GLN A 156 26.14 5.25 -6.09
C GLN A 156 25.74 6.38 -7.06
N LEU A 157 24.75 7.23 -6.80
CA LEU A 157 24.54 8.49 -7.56
C LEU A 157 25.09 9.68 -6.76
N HIS A 158 26.40 9.66 -6.50
CA HIS A 158 27.13 10.78 -5.89
C HIS A 158 27.77 11.65 -6.99
N VAL A 159 26.98 12.02 -8.00
CA VAL A 159 27.41 12.92 -9.07
C VAL A 159 26.81 14.29 -8.81
N GLU A 160 27.66 15.23 -8.43
CA GLU A 160 27.32 16.64 -8.25
C GLU A 160 26.70 17.18 -9.55
N GLY A 161 25.55 17.86 -9.46
CA GLY A 161 24.77 18.31 -10.63
C GLY A 161 23.59 17.40 -11.01
N THR A 162 23.18 16.45 -10.15
CA THR A 162 22.06 15.53 -10.42
C THR A 162 20.75 16.00 -9.79
N TYR A 163 19.67 15.98 -10.57
CA TYR A 163 18.30 16.26 -10.12
C TYR A 163 17.37 15.11 -10.56
N VAL A 164 16.71 14.48 -9.60
CA VAL A 164 15.71 13.43 -9.86
C VAL A 164 14.34 13.96 -9.48
N LEU A 165 13.38 13.89 -10.39
CA LEU A 165 11.98 14.28 -10.22
C LEU A 165 11.09 13.06 -10.50
N ALA A 166 10.35 12.60 -9.49
CA ALA A 166 9.49 11.43 -9.57
C ALA A 166 8.01 11.81 -9.37
N SER A 167 7.10 11.12 -10.06
CA SER A 167 5.66 11.43 -10.04
C SER A 167 4.94 10.96 -8.77
N SER A 168 5.47 9.99 -8.01
CA SER A 168 4.80 9.43 -6.82
C SER A 168 5.78 9.06 -5.70
N SER A 169 5.26 8.86 -4.47
CA SER A 169 6.07 8.64 -3.27
C SER A 169 6.57 7.22 -3.02
N GLY A 170 6.53 6.33 -4.03
CA GLY A 170 7.01 4.96 -3.87
C GLY A 170 5.97 3.95 -3.37
N THR A 171 4.71 4.37 -3.15
CA THR A 171 3.60 3.54 -2.61
C THR A 171 2.26 3.75 -3.31
N GLN A 172 2.17 4.62 -4.32
CA GLN A 172 0.92 4.97 -4.99
C GLN A 172 0.94 4.58 -6.47
N VAL A 173 -0.19 4.06 -6.94
CA VAL A 173 -0.46 3.79 -8.35
C VAL A 173 -0.84 5.11 -9.03
N SER A 174 -0.19 5.43 -10.14
CA SER A 174 -0.48 6.59 -10.97
C SER A 174 -1.83 6.41 -11.66
N PHE A 175 -2.74 7.36 -11.46
CA PHE A 175 -4.06 7.35 -12.10
C PHE A 175 -3.91 7.67 -13.59
N VAL A 176 -4.26 6.72 -14.46
CA VAL A 176 -4.46 6.97 -15.90
C VAL A 176 -5.85 6.51 -16.28
N HIS A 177 -6.78 7.44 -16.56
CA HIS A 177 -8.05 7.07 -17.15
C HIS A 177 -7.89 6.88 -18.66
N GLU A 178 -8.57 5.88 -19.22
CA GLU A 178 -8.53 5.51 -20.64
C GLU A 178 -8.88 6.67 -21.61
N LYS A 179 -9.54 7.72 -21.09
CA LYS A 179 -9.98 8.92 -21.82
C LYS A 179 -9.02 10.10 -21.74
N ASP A 180 -7.96 10.03 -20.92
CA ASP A 180 -7.06 11.17 -20.71
C ASP A 180 -6.09 11.35 -21.89
N GLU A 181 -5.82 12.60 -22.24
CA GLU A 181 -4.94 12.94 -23.37
C GLU A 181 -3.49 12.52 -23.08
N TYR A 182 -3.03 12.70 -21.83
CA TYR A 182 -1.68 12.40 -21.31
C TYR A 182 -1.77 11.80 -19.90
N PRO A 183 -0.73 11.06 -19.40
CA PRO A 183 -0.64 10.67 -17.99
C PRO A 183 -0.71 11.88 -17.05
N ALA A 184 -1.31 11.76 -15.86
CA ALA A 184 -1.65 12.91 -15.02
C ALA A 184 -0.48 13.84 -14.69
N PHE A 185 0.67 13.29 -14.29
CA PHE A 185 1.87 14.08 -14.02
C PHE A 185 2.43 14.73 -15.29
N THR A 186 2.56 13.94 -16.36
CA THR A 186 2.95 14.44 -17.69
C THR A 186 2.01 15.54 -18.22
N ALA A 187 0.71 15.43 -17.98
CA ALA A 187 -0.29 16.41 -18.40
C ALA A 187 -0.03 17.77 -17.72
N GLU A 188 0.26 17.77 -16.42
CA GLU A 188 0.59 18.99 -15.69
C GLU A 188 1.92 19.59 -16.13
N LEU A 189 2.93 18.75 -16.38
CA LEU A 189 4.21 19.20 -16.91
C LEU A 189 4.03 19.86 -18.30
N ILE A 190 3.28 19.21 -19.19
CA ILE A 190 2.94 19.76 -20.52
C ILE A 190 2.16 21.07 -20.38
N ASN A 191 1.16 21.12 -19.51
CA ASN A 191 0.34 22.33 -19.30
C ASN A 191 1.19 23.51 -18.82
N LEU A 192 2.10 23.26 -17.88
CA LEU A 192 3.01 24.26 -17.34
C LEU A 192 3.95 24.79 -18.43
N LEU A 193 4.57 23.90 -19.21
CA LEU A 193 5.46 24.27 -20.32
C LEU A 193 4.72 24.99 -21.46
N ARG A 194 3.46 24.62 -21.74
CA ARG A 194 2.64 25.21 -22.81
C ARG A 194 2.00 26.53 -22.46
N ARG A 195 1.70 26.81 -21.18
CA ARG A 195 1.02 28.04 -20.76
C ARG A 195 1.99 29.05 -20.14
N GLY A 196 3.10 28.56 -19.59
CA GLY A 196 4.00 29.36 -18.75
C GLY A 196 3.37 29.69 -17.40
N ALA A 197 4.19 30.22 -16.49
CA ALA A 197 3.75 30.76 -15.20
C ALA A 197 3.80 32.29 -15.27
N SER A 198 2.66 32.98 -15.13
CA SER A 198 2.53 34.43 -15.30
C SER A 198 3.42 35.25 -14.35
N ASP A 199 3.70 34.70 -13.17
CA ASP A 199 4.51 35.33 -12.13
C ASP A 199 5.89 34.64 -11.99
N GLY A 200 6.30 33.85 -13.00
CA GLY A 200 7.52 33.07 -13.00
C GLY A 200 8.70 33.75 -13.72
N PRO A 201 9.95 33.36 -13.41
CA PRO A 201 11.14 33.86 -14.12
C PRO A 201 11.14 33.48 -15.62
N GLU A 202 12.05 34.07 -16.41
CA GLU A 202 12.17 33.82 -17.86
C GLU A 202 12.33 32.33 -18.21
N PHE A 203 12.88 31.52 -17.31
CA PHE A 203 13.11 30.09 -17.53
C PHE A 203 12.50 29.22 -16.42
N HIS A 204 11.96 28.07 -16.82
CA HIS A 204 11.58 27.00 -15.92
C HIS A 204 12.82 26.20 -15.52
N THR A 205 13.10 26.10 -14.23
CA THR A 205 14.14 25.24 -13.65
C THR A 205 13.50 23.95 -13.11
N PRO A 206 14.24 22.84 -12.96
CA PRO A 206 13.70 21.63 -12.30
C PRO A 206 13.01 21.96 -10.97
N GLU A 207 13.57 22.90 -10.20
CA GLU A 207 13.02 23.35 -8.93
C GLU A 207 11.71 24.14 -9.07
N SER A 208 11.64 25.08 -10.02
CA SER A 208 10.40 25.84 -10.23
C SER A 208 9.28 24.99 -10.83
N LEU A 209 9.64 23.98 -11.62
CA LEU A 209 8.73 22.93 -12.08
C LEU A 209 8.23 22.08 -10.92
N PHE A 210 9.11 21.60 -10.03
CA PHE A 210 8.72 20.83 -8.85
C PHE A 210 7.71 21.59 -7.97
N HIS A 211 7.97 22.86 -7.64
CA HIS A 211 7.03 23.68 -6.86
C HIS A 211 5.68 23.86 -7.56
N SER A 212 5.71 24.10 -8.87
CA SER A 212 4.48 24.32 -9.65
C SER A 212 3.67 23.03 -9.81
N LEU A 213 4.34 21.90 -10.05
CA LEU A 213 3.72 20.57 -10.10
C LEU A 213 3.18 20.16 -8.73
N THR A 214 3.85 20.50 -7.62
CA THR A 214 3.35 20.22 -6.26
C THR A 214 2.08 20.99 -5.95
N ARG A 215 2.00 22.26 -6.38
CA ARG A 215 0.78 23.08 -6.26
C ARG A 215 -0.36 22.51 -7.11
N ALA A 216 -0.06 22.14 -8.35
CA ALA A 216 -1.04 21.53 -9.26
C ALA A 216 -1.53 20.16 -8.75
N ALA A 217 -0.63 19.37 -8.18
CA ALA A 217 -0.96 18.07 -7.61
C ALA A 217 -1.93 18.19 -6.43
N THR A 218 -1.68 19.16 -5.55
CA THR A 218 -2.54 19.45 -4.39
C THR A 218 -3.93 19.95 -4.80
N SER A 219 -4.04 20.73 -5.88
CA SER A 219 -5.34 21.25 -6.33
C SER A 219 -6.17 20.25 -7.14
N LYS A 220 -5.54 19.26 -7.77
CA LYS A 220 -6.18 18.25 -8.63
C LYS A 220 -6.32 16.88 -8.00
N GLY A 221 -5.83 16.68 -6.77
CA GLY A 221 -5.90 15.41 -6.07
C GLY A 221 -5.08 14.29 -6.72
N ILE A 222 -3.98 14.63 -7.39
CA ILE A 222 -3.04 13.63 -7.97
C ILE A 222 -1.82 13.48 -7.05
N PRO A 223 -1.08 12.33 -7.13
CA PRO A 223 0.09 12.10 -6.29
C PRO A 223 1.08 13.27 -6.29
N ARG A 224 1.60 13.62 -5.11
CA ARG A 224 2.59 14.68 -4.98
C ARG A 224 3.92 14.20 -5.57
N PRO A 225 4.55 15.00 -6.44
CA PRO A 225 5.87 14.64 -6.96
C PRO A 225 6.90 14.65 -5.83
N MET A 226 7.96 13.85 -5.99
CA MET A 226 9.12 13.84 -5.11
C MET A 226 10.36 14.32 -5.87
N ARG A 227 11.34 14.86 -5.14
CA ARG A 227 12.63 15.23 -5.70
C ARG A 227 13.80 14.81 -4.83
N THR A 228 14.92 14.52 -5.48
CA THR A 228 16.25 14.43 -4.84
C THR A 228 17.24 15.26 -5.65
N VAL A 229 18.06 16.03 -4.94
CA VAL A 229 19.06 16.93 -5.53
C VAL A 229 20.43 16.60 -4.96
N MET A 230 21.43 16.46 -5.81
CA MET A 230 22.82 16.17 -5.44
C MET A 230 23.71 17.32 -5.94
N GLY A 231 24.16 18.19 -5.04
CA GLY A 231 24.88 19.42 -5.36
C GLY A 231 23.96 20.60 -5.69
N ASP A 232 24.53 21.70 -6.19
CA ASP A 232 23.76 22.87 -6.63
C ASP A 232 23.37 22.73 -8.11
N VAL A 233 22.07 22.75 -8.40
CA VAL A 233 21.51 22.53 -9.75
C VAL A 233 20.75 23.76 -10.23
N ASP A 234 21.48 24.73 -10.76
CA ASP A 234 20.94 25.95 -11.36
C ASP A 234 20.76 25.80 -12.90
N LEU A 235 19.95 24.81 -13.31
CA LEU A 235 19.70 24.43 -14.71
C LEU A 235 18.37 24.98 -15.25
N ALA A 236 18.38 25.59 -16.44
CA ALA A 236 17.15 25.93 -17.18
C ALA A 236 16.69 24.75 -18.06
N LEU A 237 15.42 24.35 -17.94
CA LEU A 237 14.83 23.27 -18.75
C LEU A 237 14.05 23.80 -19.97
N ALA A 238 13.32 24.90 -19.80
CA ALA A 238 12.50 25.50 -20.84
C ALA A 238 12.33 27.01 -20.63
N ARG A 239 12.04 27.76 -21.69
CA ARG A 239 11.61 29.17 -21.60
C ARG A 239 10.18 29.24 -21.07
N ASN A 240 9.96 30.11 -20.09
CA ASN A 240 8.63 30.46 -19.62
C ASN A 240 7.97 31.42 -20.62
N ILE A 241 7.06 30.91 -21.43
CA ILE A 241 6.40 31.71 -22.47
C ILE A 241 5.47 32.80 -21.94
N ALA A 242 5.11 32.76 -20.65
CA ALA A 242 4.29 33.78 -20.00
C ALA A 242 5.14 34.95 -19.46
N TYR A 243 6.47 34.85 -19.53
CA TYR A 243 7.37 35.91 -19.12
C TYR A 243 7.17 37.17 -19.96
N ARG A 244 7.08 38.32 -19.29
CA ARG A 244 7.06 39.64 -19.91
C ARG A 244 8.25 40.43 -19.36
N GLU A 245 9.11 40.90 -20.26
CA GLU A 245 10.15 41.85 -19.86
C GLU A 245 9.50 43.06 -19.18
N PRO A 246 10.00 43.52 -18.02
CA PRO A 246 9.59 44.78 -17.44
C PRO A 246 9.81 45.87 -18.49
N ARG A 247 8.75 46.61 -18.85
CA ARG A 247 8.89 47.75 -19.77
C ARG A 247 9.70 48.84 -19.05
N THR A 248 10.95 48.99 -19.42
CA THR A 248 11.72 50.20 -19.13
C THR A 248 11.18 51.31 -20.02
N GLU A 249 10.25 52.12 -19.50
CA GLU A 249 9.86 53.36 -20.19
C GLU A 249 11.08 54.29 -20.22
N SER A 250 11.62 54.43 -21.42
CA SER A 250 12.66 55.39 -21.79
C SER A 250 12.15 56.81 -21.60
N LEU A 251 12.38 57.39 -20.43
CA LEU A 251 12.25 58.83 -20.22
C LEU A 251 13.59 59.50 -20.50
N LEU A 252 13.63 60.30 -21.57
CA LEU A 252 14.34 61.57 -21.79
C LEU A 252 14.03 62.02 -23.24
N PRO A 253 13.85 63.32 -23.58
CA PRO A 253 14.31 64.51 -22.84
C PRO A 253 13.32 65.71 -22.81
N GLU A 254 12.96 66.21 -21.62
CA GLU A 254 12.49 67.61 -21.43
C GLU A 254 13.02 68.14 -20.09
N ALA A 255 14.33 68.33 -19.98
CA ALA A 255 15.04 68.55 -18.71
C ALA A 255 15.42 70.01 -18.41
N GLU A 256 14.68 71.02 -18.88
CA GLU A 256 15.10 72.42 -18.65
C GLU A 256 14.01 73.36 -18.10
N ALA A 257 12.80 72.87 -17.76
CA ALA A 257 11.72 73.73 -17.27
C ALA A 257 11.24 73.46 -15.83
N GLU A 258 11.52 72.30 -15.24
CA GLU A 258 10.95 71.91 -13.93
C GLU A 258 11.89 72.17 -12.73
N ALA A 259 13.17 72.47 -12.97
CA ALA A 259 14.17 72.65 -11.91
C ALA A 259 13.96 73.90 -11.02
N GLU A 260 13.15 74.87 -11.44
CA GLU A 260 12.86 76.07 -10.64
C GLU A 260 11.60 75.93 -9.76
N ALA A 261 10.74 74.93 -10.00
CA ALA A 261 9.51 74.70 -9.22
C ALA A 261 9.72 73.76 -8.02
N GLU A 262 10.69 72.85 -8.09
CA GLU A 262 10.94 71.85 -7.03
C GLU A 262 11.68 72.41 -5.81
N ALA A 263 12.44 73.50 -5.98
CA ALA A 263 13.22 74.10 -4.89
C ALA A 263 12.37 74.82 -3.83
N GLU A 264 11.13 75.23 -4.15
CA GLU A 264 10.21 75.82 -3.17
C GLU A 264 9.37 74.78 -2.41
N VAL A 265 9.22 73.57 -2.94
CA VAL A 265 8.43 72.49 -2.32
C VAL A 265 9.27 71.67 -1.33
N GLU A 266 10.58 71.55 -1.54
CA GLU A 266 11.48 70.81 -0.64
C GLU A 266 11.63 71.45 0.76
N ALA A 267 11.39 72.75 0.91
CA ALA A 267 11.53 73.43 2.20
C ALA A 267 10.35 73.19 3.17
N GLU A 268 9.19 72.73 2.70
CA GLU A 268 8.03 72.40 3.56
C GLU A 268 7.89 70.90 3.87
N ALA A 269 8.62 70.02 3.16
CA ALA A 269 8.51 68.56 3.32
C ALA A 269 9.32 67.98 4.49
N GLU A 270 10.24 68.74 5.10
CA GLU A 270 11.19 68.26 6.10
C GLU A 270 10.64 68.11 7.55
N ALA A 271 9.31 68.11 7.73
CA ALA A 271 8.68 67.98 9.06
C ALA A 271 7.45 67.04 9.13
N ALA A 272 7.26 66.13 8.17
CA ALA A 272 6.21 65.11 8.28
C ALA A 272 6.77 63.83 8.93
N PRO A 273 6.26 63.40 10.11
CA PRO A 273 6.70 62.14 10.72
C PRO A 273 6.35 60.95 9.82
N LEU A 274 7.29 60.01 9.69
CA LEU A 274 7.11 58.74 8.98
C LEU A 274 5.79 58.04 9.40
N PRO A 275 5.08 57.37 8.47
CA PRO A 275 3.84 56.67 8.80
C PRO A 275 4.11 55.57 9.84
N ARG A 276 3.62 55.74 11.07
CA ARG A 276 3.66 54.68 12.09
C ARG A 276 2.69 53.58 11.70
N TRP A 277 3.18 52.38 11.43
CA TRP A 277 2.32 51.23 11.18
C TRP A 277 1.78 50.70 12.51
N SER A 278 0.47 50.38 12.54
CA SER A 278 -0.14 49.70 13.68
C SER A 278 -0.34 48.22 13.37
N VAL A 279 0.24 47.34 14.19
CA VAL A 279 0.12 45.89 14.01
C VAL A 279 -1.18 45.40 14.68
N PRO A 280 -2.20 44.95 13.92
CA PRO A 280 -3.40 44.40 14.53
C PRO A 280 -3.07 43.06 15.20
N GLY A 281 -3.28 42.96 16.51
CA GLY A 281 -3.15 41.69 17.22
C GLY A 281 -4.10 40.61 16.64
N PHE A 282 -3.67 39.35 16.63
CA PHE A 282 -4.46 38.24 16.09
C PHE A 282 -4.84 37.22 17.18
N ALA A 283 -6.14 37.00 17.37
CA ALA A 283 -6.67 35.98 18.25
C ALA A 283 -6.90 34.67 17.46
N GLY A 284 -5.91 33.78 17.50
CA GLY A 284 -5.96 32.47 16.84
C GLY A 284 -6.83 31.43 17.56
N GLU A 285 -7.09 30.31 16.89
CA GLU A 285 -7.62 29.10 17.53
C GLU A 285 -6.47 28.41 18.30
N THR A 286 -6.29 28.79 19.56
CA THR A 286 -5.41 28.09 20.50
C THR A 286 -6.22 27.16 21.39
N PHE A 287 -5.73 25.94 21.56
CA PHE A 287 -6.35 24.94 22.44
C PHE A 287 -5.76 24.94 23.85
N ALA A 288 -4.58 25.55 24.01
CA ALA A 288 -3.95 25.85 25.30
C ALA A 288 -4.34 27.26 25.79
N GLY A 289 -4.51 27.43 27.11
CA GLY A 289 -4.83 28.74 27.72
C GLY A 289 -5.59 28.61 29.05
N PRO A 290 -6.24 29.66 29.55
CA PRO A 290 -7.25 29.54 30.62
C PRO A 290 -8.60 29.04 30.07
N ASP A 291 -9.43 28.45 30.91
CA ASP A 291 -10.82 28.14 30.55
C ASP A 291 -11.69 29.41 30.59
N LEU A 292 -11.96 29.93 29.40
CA LEU A 292 -12.85 31.09 29.20
C LEU A 292 -14.25 30.66 28.74
N LEU A 293 -14.45 29.36 28.52
CA LEU A 293 -15.72 28.81 28.06
C LEU A 293 -16.55 28.23 29.20
N GLY A 294 -15.95 28.09 30.39
CA GLY A 294 -16.60 27.56 31.59
C GLY A 294 -16.87 26.06 31.50
N VAL A 295 -16.03 25.33 30.77
CA VAL A 295 -16.18 23.89 30.51
C VAL A 295 -15.31 23.03 31.43
N GLU A 296 -14.41 23.62 32.21
CA GLU A 296 -13.45 22.91 33.07
C GLU A 296 -14.14 21.97 34.05
N GLY A 297 -15.27 22.39 34.64
CA GLY A 297 -16.02 21.58 35.59
C GLY A 297 -16.55 20.29 34.96
N ASP A 298 -17.14 20.39 33.78
CA ASP A 298 -17.70 19.25 33.05
C ASP A 298 -16.58 18.36 32.47
N ALA A 299 -15.51 18.97 31.93
CA ALA A 299 -14.34 18.25 31.45
C ALA A 299 -13.66 17.46 32.57
N THR A 300 -13.54 18.05 33.77
CA THR A 300 -13.00 17.38 34.96
C THR A 300 -13.88 16.23 35.40
N ALA A 301 -15.21 16.41 35.45
CA ALA A 301 -16.13 15.34 35.83
C ALA A 301 -16.04 14.14 34.88
N LEU A 302 -15.94 14.39 33.57
CA LEU A 302 -15.72 13.34 32.58
C LEU A 302 -14.31 12.74 32.70
N ALA A 303 -13.27 13.54 32.94
CA ALA A 303 -11.91 13.04 33.14
C ALA A 303 -11.83 12.07 34.33
N VAL A 304 -12.49 12.40 35.45
CA VAL A 304 -12.61 11.55 36.63
C VAL A 304 -13.25 10.20 36.28
N LEU A 305 -14.34 10.21 35.50
CA LEU A 305 -14.98 8.98 35.03
C LEU A 305 -14.03 8.18 34.13
N LEU A 306 -13.44 8.83 33.12
CA LEU A 306 -12.60 8.20 32.10
C LEU A 306 -11.23 7.75 32.61
N ALA A 307 -10.76 8.29 33.73
CA ALA A 307 -9.53 7.86 34.42
C ALA A 307 -9.81 6.84 35.54
N SER A 308 -11.07 6.62 35.95
CA SER A 308 -11.37 5.75 37.09
C SER A 308 -11.07 4.27 36.79
N ARG A 309 -10.47 3.56 37.75
CA ARG A 309 -10.29 2.10 37.69
C ARG A 309 -11.61 1.33 37.78
N THR A 310 -12.67 1.96 38.30
CA THR A 310 -14.00 1.33 38.44
C THR A 310 -14.79 1.31 37.13
N LEU A 311 -14.46 2.19 36.18
CA LEU A 311 -15.03 2.17 34.85
C LEU A 311 -14.55 0.91 34.12
N SER A 312 -15.49 0.08 33.66
CA SER A 312 -15.21 -1.09 32.82
C SER A 312 -15.48 -0.72 31.35
N PRO A 313 -14.44 -0.51 30.51
CA PRO A 313 -14.64 -0.27 29.09
C PRO A 313 -15.23 -1.51 28.41
N PRO A 314 -15.82 -1.37 27.20
CA PRO A 314 -15.73 -0.20 26.31
C PRO A 314 -16.74 0.91 26.59
N LEU A 315 -16.37 2.16 26.30
CA LEU A 315 -17.25 3.33 26.43
C LEU A 315 -17.04 4.29 25.25
N ALA A 316 -18.11 4.69 24.57
CA ALA A 316 -18.13 5.79 23.62
C ALA A 316 -18.87 7.01 24.18
N LEU A 317 -18.16 8.13 24.21
CA LEU A 317 -18.65 9.47 24.55
C LEU A 317 -18.84 10.27 23.26
N GLY A 318 -20.09 10.64 22.96
CA GLY A 318 -20.42 11.59 21.90
C GLY A 318 -20.38 13.03 22.42
N LEU A 319 -19.50 13.86 21.86
CA LEU A 319 -19.37 15.28 22.16
C LEU A 319 -20.11 16.11 21.11
N PHE A 320 -21.31 16.56 21.44
CA PHE A 320 -22.21 17.26 20.54
C PHE A 320 -22.07 18.79 20.66
N GLY A 321 -21.89 19.46 19.53
CA GLY A 321 -21.86 20.92 19.50
C GLY A 321 -21.84 21.47 18.09
N ASN A 322 -22.41 22.67 17.93
CA ASN A 322 -22.39 23.40 16.66
C ASN A 322 -20.94 23.68 16.21
N TRP A 323 -20.77 24.01 14.93
CA TRP A 323 -19.47 24.41 14.39
C TRP A 323 -18.88 25.61 15.14
N GLY A 324 -17.61 25.47 15.56
CA GLY A 324 -16.90 26.50 16.31
C GLY A 324 -17.32 26.64 17.78
N SER A 325 -18.12 25.74 18.34
CA SER A 325 -18.54 25.73 19.75
C SER A 325 -17.43 25.43 20.76
N GLY A 326 -16.29 24.89 20.31
CA GLY A 326 -15.16 24.53 21.19
C GLY A 326 -15.00 23.03 21.46
N LYS A 327 -15.54 22.14 20.61
CA LYS A 327 -15.39 20.68 20.71
C LYS A 327 -13.94 20.23 20.94
N THR A 328 -13.02 20.63 20.06
CA THR A 328 -11.59 20.31 20.16
C THR A 328 -10.96 20.85 21.45
N PHE A 329 -11.32 22.08 21.87
CA PHE A 329 -10.85 22.66 23.13
C PHE A 329 -11.30 21.83 24.34
N PHE A 330 -12.56 21.40 24.36
CA PHE A 330 -13.09 20.53 25.41
C PHE A 330 -12.37 19.18 25.46
N MET A 331 -12.06 18.57 24.31
CA MET A 331 -11.31 17.31 24.26
C MET A 331 -9.90 17.44 24.82
N HIS A 332 -9.20 18.55 24.51
CA HIS A 332 -7.89 18.81 25.13
C HIS A 332 -7.98 19.01 26.64
N ARG A 333 -9.04 19.67 27.15
CA ARG A 333 -9.27 19.77 28.61
C ARG A 333 -9.53 18.42 29.26
N LEU A 334 -10.29 17.57 28.57
CA LEU A 334 -10.55 16.21 29.01
C LEU A 334 -9.24 15.40 29.07
N GLU A 335 -8.40 15.51 28.05
CA GLU A 335 -7.08 14.87 28.00
C GLU A 335 -6.15 15.38 29.11
N GLU A 336 -6.02 16.70 29.26
CA GLU A 336 -5.22 17.33 30.34
C GLU A 336 -5.70 16.86 31.72
N GLY A 337 -7.01 16.81 31.94
CA GLY A 337 -7.61 16.34 33.18
C GLY A 337 -7.29 14.86 33.46
N ILE A 338 -7.35 14.01 32.44
CA ILE A 338 -6.98 12.58 32.57
C ILE A 338 -5.49 12.45 32.89
N GLN A 339 -4.62 13.11 32.14
CA GLN A 339 -3.16 13.05 32.35
C GLN A 339 -2.77 13.52 33.76
N LYS A 340 -3.43 14.57 34.26
CA LYS A 340 -3.23 15.04 35.64
C LYS A 340 -3.62 13.98 36.66
N LEU A 341 -4.80 13.39 36.54
CA LEU A 341 -5.28 12.35 37.45
C LEU A 341 -4.42 11.08 37.43
N THR A 342 -3.87 10.72 36.27
CA THR A 342 -3.05 9.50 36.10
C THR A 342 -1.61 9.72 36.54
N SER A 343 -1.04 10.92 36.34
CA SER A 343 0.32 11.24 36.80
C SER A 343 0.44 11.34 38.33
N GLU A 344 -0.65 11.67 39.00
CA GLU A 344 -0.76 11.70 40.46
C GLU A 344 -1.22 10.35 41.06
N ALA A 345 -1.50 9.34 40.21
CA ALA A 345 -1.96 8.02 40.64
C ALA A 345 -0.78 7.12 41.08
N GLY A 346 -0.98 6.43 42.21
CA GLY A 346 -0.11 5.34 42.69
C GLY A 346 -0.90 4.03 42.85
N GLU A 347 -0.26 2.97 43.37
CA GLU A 347 -0.85 1.62 43.45
C GLU A 347 -2.23 1.56 44.14
N ASP A 348 -2.46 2.39 45.17
CA ASP A 348 -3.72 2.49 45.93
C ASP A 348 -4.73 3.54 45.39
N SER A 349 -4.43 4.15 44.24
CA SER A 349 -5.29 5.18 43.64
C SER A 349 -6.59 4.60 43.10
N ALA A 350 -7.66 5.41 43.14
CA ALA A 350 -8.92 5.10 42.44
C ALA A 350 -8.81 5.29 40.91
N PHE A 351 -7.70 5.85 40.43
CA PHE A 351 -7.44 6.19 39.02
C PHE A 351 -6.40 5.26 38.40
N CYS A 352 -6.51 5.03 37.09
CA CYS A 352 -5.54 4.27 36.32
C CYS A 352 -4.15 4.94 36.36
N ASP A 353 -3.10 4.13 36.28
CA ASP A 353 -1.71 4.59 36.36
C ASP A 353 -1.17 4.92 34.96
N GLN A 354 -1.59 4.18 33.94
CA GLN A 354 -1.13 4.33 32.55
C GLN A 354 -2.31 4.42 31.59
N VAL A 355 -2.77 5.65 31.31
CA VAL A 355 -3.78 5.94 30.28
C VAL A 355 -3.11 6.57 29.06
N VAL A 356 -3.24 5.91 27.91
CA VAL A 356 -2.71 6.42 26.65
C VAL A 356 -3.82 7.16 25.90
N SER A 357 -3.56 8.41 25.56
CA SER A 357 -4.46 9.21 24.71
C SER A 357 -4.01 9.11 23.26
N VAL A 358 -4.93 8.80 22.35
CA VAL A 358 -4.69 8.69 20.91
C VAL A 358 -5.59 9.66 20.17
N TRP A 359 -5.02 10.47 19.28
CA TRP A 359 -5.78 11.45 18.49
C TRP A 359 -5.94 11.01 17.03
N PHE A 360 -7.16 11.11 16.51
CA PHE A 360 -7.51 10.80 15.13
C PHE A 360 -8.40 11.90 14.55
N ASN A 361 -7.86 12.70 13.62
CA ASN A 361 -8.64 13.67 12.86
C ASN A 361 -9.23 12.98 11.62
N ALA A 362 -10.55 12.77 11.60
CA ALA A 362 -11.20 11.99 10.53
C ALA A 362 -11.09 12.66 9.16
N TRP A 363 -11.10 14.00 9.12
CA TRP A 363 -11.02 14.77 7.88
C TRP A 363 -9.68 14.60 7.16
N HIS A 364 -8.57 14.54 7.91
CA HIS A 364 -7.23 14.33 7.32
C HIS A 364 -7.10 13.01 6.55
N TYR A 365 -7.93 12.01 6.88
CA TYR A 365 -7.88 10.67 6.31
C TYR A 365 -9.14 10.35 5.49
N ALA A 366 -9.98 11.34 5.18
CA ALA A 366 -11.23 11.15 4.46
C ALA A 366 -11.04 10.60 3.03
N GLU A 367 -9.88 10.85 2.42
CA GLU A 367 -9.52 10.35 1.08
C GLU A 367 -8.71 9.03 1.13
N ALA A 368 -8.29 8.59 2.31
CA ALA A 368 -7.48 7.40 2.53
C ALA A 368 -8.31 6.26 3.15
N ASN A 369 -7.68 5.09 3.36
CA ASN A 369 -8.29 4.01 4.13
C ASN A 369 -8.34 4.37 5.62
N VAL A 370 -9.51 4.82 6.08
CA VAL A 370 -9.80 5.21 7.48
C VAL A 370 -9.30 4.16 8.49
N TRP A 371 -9.45 2.87 8.20
CA TRP A 371 -9.04 1.78 9.09
C TRP A 371 -7.52 1.67 9.21
N ALA A 372 -6.82 1.73 8.09
CA ALA A 372 -5.37 1.67 8.07
C ALA A 372 -4.77 2.88 8.80
N SER A 373 -5.31 4.07 8.54
CA SER A 373 -4.85 5.31 9.19
C SER A 373 -5.15 5.33 10.69
N LEU A 374 -6.29 4.81 11.11
CA LEU A 374 -6.66 4.69 12.52
C LEU A 374 -5.72 3.73 13.27
N LEU A 375 -5.46 2.56 12.71
CA LEU A 375 -4.51 1.59 13.28
C LEU A 375 -3.11 2.16 13.38
N GLN A 376 -2.63 2.81 12.32
CA GLN A 376 -1.31 3.43 12.30
C GLN A 376 -1.16 4.47 13.41
N GLN A 377 -2.20 5.28 13.67
CA GLN A 377 -2.19 6.24 14.78
C GLN A 377 -2.21 5.56 16.15
N ILE A 378 -3.06 4.54 16.33
CA ILE A 378 -3.11 3.77 17.58
C ILE A 378 -1.75 3.14 17.86
N PHE A 379 -1.20 2.37 16.92
CA PHE A 379 0.09 1.70 17.10
C PHE A 379 1.26 2.68 17.23
N GLY A 380 1.30 3.73 16.42
CA GLY A 380 2.38 4.73 16.46
C GLY A 380 2.46 5.47 17.79
N GLN A 381 1.33 5.72 18.46
CA GLN A 381 1.34 6.38 19.77
C GLN A 381 1.62 5.41 20.91
N LEU A 382 1.21 4.15 20.80
CA LEU A 382 1.57 3.11 21.77
C LEU A 382 3.08 2.85 21.82
N CYS A 383 3.81 2.98 20.70
CA CYS A 383 5.27 2.81 20.64
C CYS A 383 6.09 3.92 21.33
N ARG A 384 5.50 5.08 21.67
CA ARG A 384 6.24 6.26 22.17
C ARG A 384 6.43 6.30 23.69
N VAL A 385 5.91 5.32 24.42
CA VAL A 385 6.03 5.23 25.89
C VAL A 385 7.47 4.77 26.24
N LYS A 386 8.18 5.55 27.08
CA LYS A 386 9.65 5.48 27.28
C LYS A 386 10.18 4.24 28.04
N ASP A 387 11.43 3.87 27.69
CA ASP A 387 12.47 3.10 28.42
C ASP A 387 12.64 1.57 28.24
N ALA A 388 11.88 0.88 27.39
CA ALA A 388 12.10 -0.55 27.08
C ALA A 388 12.75 -0.93 25.71
N PRO A 389 12.60 -0.20 24.57
CA PRO A 389 12.64 -0.92 23.30
C PRO A 389 14.02 -1.24 22.71
N GLU A 390 14.98 -0.30 22.70
CA GLU A 390 16.15 -0.46 21.81
C GLU A 390 17.08 -1.64 22.19
N ARG A 391 17.32 -1.88 23.48
CA ARG A 391 18.17 -3.01 23.92
C ARG A 391 17.45 -4.35 23.89
N MET A 392 16.12 -4.36 24.07
CA MET A 392 15.31 -5.57 23.99
C MET A 392 15.10 -5.98 22.54
N LEU A 393 14.88 -5.01 21.64
CA LEU A 393 14.72 -5.17 20.20
C LEU A 393 16.01 -5.70 19.53
N ASP A 394 17.19 -5.18 19.87
CA ASP A 394 18.45 -5.64 19.27
C ASP A 394 18.81 -7.09 19.66
N GLU A 395 18.59 -7.49 20.92
CA GLU A 395 18.82 -8.86 21.39
C GLU A 395 17.71 -9.82 20.90
N ALA A 396 16.48 -9.32 20.74
CA ALA A 396 15.36 -10.01 20.14
C ALA A 396 15.56 -10.32 18.66
N MET A 397 15.96 -9.31 17.89
CA MET A 397 16.22 -9.44 16.45
C MET A 397 17.37 -10.42 16.20
N ARG A 398 18.41 -10.44 17.03
CA ARG A 398 19.50 -11.42 16.92
C ARG A 398 19.03 -12.87 17.11
N GLN A 399 18.19 -13.13 18.10
CA GLN A 399 17.70 -14.49 18.38
C GLN A 399 16.62 -14.93 17.39
N VAL A 400 15.74 -14.02 16.93
CA VAL A 400 14.75 -14.31 15.88
C VAL A 400 15.42 -14.59 14.55
N ARG A 401 16.46 -13.82 14.18
CA ARG A 401 17.22 -14.03 12.95
C ARG A 401 17.91 -15.41 12.95
N GLY A 402 18.51 -15.82 14.07
CA GLY A 402 19.09 -17.16 14.19
C GLY A 402 18.08 -18.30 14.03
N VAL A 403 16.87 -18.16 14.59
CA VAL A 403 15.80 -19.17 14.43
C VAL A 403 15.19 -19.15 13.04
N GLN A 404 15.06 -17.98 12.40
CA GLN A 404 14.62 -17.88 11.01
C GLN A 404 15.63 -18.49 10.03
N GLU A 405 16.92 -18.31 10.25
CA GLU A 405 17.98 -18.97 9.48
C GLU A 405 17.87 -20.50 9.64
N THR A 406 17.70 -20.98 10.87
CA THR A 406 17.50 -22.41 11.16
C THR A 406 16.24 -22.98 10.46
N LYS A 407 15.14 -22.21 10.42
CA LYS A 407 13.91 -22.58 9.69
C LYS A 407 14.12 -22.59 8.18
N ALA A 408 14.85 -21.61 7.63
CA ALA A 408 15.16 -21.53 6.21
C ALA A 408 16.04 -22.71 5.76
N GLU A 409 17.02 -23.10 6.57
CA GLU A 409 17.85 -24.28 6.37
C GLU A 409 17.02 -25.57 6.41
N ALA A 410 16.19 -25.76 7.45
CA ALA A 410 15.31 -26.93 7.55
C ALA A 410 14.31 -27.03 6.39
N LEU A 411 13.80 -25.89 5.89
CA LEU A 411 12.93 -25.83 4.72
C LEU A 411 13.69 -26.19 3.43
N ALA A 412 14.93 -25.72 3.28
CA ALA A 412 15.78 -26.04 2.14
C ALA A 412 16.14 -27.54 2.11
N GLU A 413 16.50 -28.12 3.26
CA GLU A 413 16.75 -29.55 3.43
C GLU A 413 15.52 -30.40 3.10
N SER A 414 14.34 -30.01 3.60
CA SER A 414 13.07 -30.69 3.30
C SER A 414 12.74 -30.67 1.80
N LYS A 415 12.91 -29.52 1.13
CA LYS A 415 12.74 -29.39 -0.33
C LYS A 415 13.76 -30.23 -1.11
N ALA A 416 15.01 -30.28 -0.65
CA ALA A 416 16.07 -31.09 -1.28
C ALA A 416 15.78 -32.59 -1.14
N ALA A 417 15.41 -33.05 0.06
CA ALA A 417 15.03 -34.44 0.32
C ALA A 417 13.80 -34.84 -0.50
N GLN A 418 12.82 -33.94 -0.67
CA GLN A 418 11.64 -34.20 -1.49
C GLN A 418 11.98 -34.36 -2.98
N ARG A 419 12.91 -33.57 -3.50
CA ARG A 419 13.42 -33.76 -4.88
C ARG A 419 14.11 -35.12 -5.04
N THR A 420 14.86 -35.58 -4.04
CA THR A 420 15.50 -36.91 -4.04
C THR A 420 14.47 -38.04 -4.06
N VAL A 421 13.38 -37.93 -3.30
CA VAL A 421 12.27 -38.89 -3.33
C VAL A 421 11.63 -38.95 -4.71
N VAL A 422 11.39 -37.78 -5.34
CA VAL A 422 10.82 -37.72 -6.70
C VAL A 422 11.75 -38.40 -7.72
N LYS A 423 13.06 -38.17 -7.64
CA LYS A 423 14.04 -38.83 -8.52
C LYS A 423 14.11 -40.33 -8.29
N ALA A 424 14.17 -40.78 -7.03
CA ALA A 424 14.20 -42.20 -6.70
C ALA A 424 12.92 -42.93 -7.12
N LYS A 425 11.76 -42.27 -7.00
CA LYS A 425 10.48 -42.81 -7.47
C LYS A 425 10.45 -42.95 -8.99
N ALA A 426 10.93 -41.95 -9.72
CA ALA A 426 11.03 -42.02 -11.18
C ALA A 426 11.96 -43.16 -11.65
N GLU A 427 13.03 -43.45 -10.90
CA GLU A 427 13.93 -44.57 -11.19
C GLU A 427 13.25 -45.93 -10.95
N VAL A 428 12.48 -46.08 -9.87
CA VAL A 428 11.66 -47.27 -9.62
C VAL A 428 10.65 -47.48 -10.74
N ASP A 429 9.92 -46.42 -11.12
CA ASP A 429 8.95 -46.47 -12.21
C ASP A 429 9.59 -46.85 -13.57
N ARG A 430 10.86 -46.44 -13.80
CA ARG A 430 11.62 -46.83 -15.00
C ARG A 430 12.00 -48.30 -14.98
N VAL A 431 12.58 -48.78 -13.87
CA VAL A 431 13.02 -50.18 -13.72
C VAL A 431 11.82 -51.14 -13.73
N GLU A 432 10.68 -50.71 -13.19
CA GLU A 432 9.44 -51.50 -13.23
C GLU A 432 8.90 -51.63 -14.67
N LYS A 433 8.96 -50.56 -15.47
CA LYS A 433 8.65 -50.63 -16.91
C LYS A 433 9.63 -51.52 -17.67
N GLU A 434 10.93 -51.44 -17.37
CA GLU A 434 11.94 -52.33 -17.95
C GLU A 434 11.69 -53.80 -17.57
N HIS A 435 11.26 -54.07 -16.33
CA HIS A 435 10.85 -55.40 -15.88
C HIS A 435 9.65 -55.93 -16.64
N GLN A 436 8.62 -55.10 -16.80
CA GLN A 436 7.41 -55.47 -17.53
C GLN A 436 7.69 -55.71 -19.01
N HIS A 437 8.50 -54.85 -19.63
CA HIS A 437 8.96 -55.00 -21.01
C HIS A 437 9.84 -56.25 -21.18
N ALA A 438 10.71 -56.57 -20.21
CA ALA A 438 11.52 -57.79 -20.24
C ALA A 438 10.67 -59.05 -20.11
N LEU A 439 9.59 -59.03 -19.32
CA LEU A 439 8.62 -60.14 -19.24
C LEU A 439 7.85 -60.33 -20.56
N GLU A 440 7.47 -59.23 -21.21
CA GLU A 440 6.81 -59.25 -22.53
C GLU A 440 7.75 -59.72 -23.66
N GLU A 441 9.00 -59.26 -23.67
CA GLU A 441 10.05 -59.72 -24.59
C GLU A 441 10.39 -61.20 -24.38
N ALA A 442 10.46 -61.67 -23.13
CA ALA A 442 10.70 -63.08 -22.83
C ALA A 442 9.57 -64.01 -23.30
N ALA A 443 8.35 -63.49 -23.50
CA ALA A 443 7.20 -64.23 -24.02
C ALA A 443 7.23 -64.39 -25.56
N LYS A 444 7.89 -63.50 -26.30
CA LYS A 444 7.91 -63.49 -27.78
C LYS A 444 8.63 -64.69 -28.46
N PRO A 445 9.82 -65.18 -28.02
CA PRO A 445 10.53 -66.26 -28.73
C PRO A 445 9.83 -67.63 -28.62
N ARG A 446 8.88 -67.81 -27.70
CA ARG A 446 8.13 -69.07 -27.53
C ARG A 446 7.22 -69.43 -28.70
N VAL A 447 6.85 -68.50 -29.58
CA VAL A 447 5.91 -68.81 -30.68
C VAL A 447 6.65 -69.12 -31.97
N GLN A 448 7.72 -68.38 -32.29
CA GLN A 448 8.41 -68.51 -33.58
C GLN A 448 9.44 -69.65 -33.59
N ASP A 449 10.17 -69.89 -32.49
CA ASP A 449 11.19 -70.95 -32.44
C ASP A 449 10.59 -72.35 -32.25
N LEU A 450 9.44 -72.45 -31.56
CA LEU A 450 8.67 -73.69 -31.45
C LEU A 450 8.03 -74.11 -32.78
N LEU A 451 7.66 -73.16 -33.65
CA LEU A 451 7.17 -73.44 -35.00
C LEU A 451 8.30 -73.87 -35.96
N ALA A 452 9.53 -73.38 -35.76
CA ALA A 452 10.68 -73.77 -36.57
C ALA A 452 11.16 -75.20 -36.27
N ALA A 453 11.06 -75.64 -35.01
CA ALA A 453 11.43 -76.99 -34.57
C ALA A 453 10.56 -78.09 -35.20
N ASP A 454 9.27 -77.81 -35.45
CA ASP A 454 8.32 -78.78 -36.01
C ASP A 454 8.65 -79.12 -37.48
N SER A 455 9.03 -78.13 -38.29
CA SER A 455 9.29 -78.32 -39.73
C SER A 455 10.55 -79.15 -40.06
N LYS A 456 11.63 -78.97 -39.28
CA LYS A 456 12.88 -79.75 -39.44
C LYS A 456 12.78 -81.15 -38.86
N ALA A 457 12.05 -81.33 -37.75
CA ALA A 457 11.79 -82.64 -37.16
C ALA A 457 10.88 -83.49 -38.07
N LEU A 458 9.82 -82.89 -38.64
CA LEU A 458 8.93 -83.55 -39.59
C LEU A 458 9.66 -84.02 -40.85
N THR A 459 10.51 -83.18 -41.46
CA THR A 459 11.26 -83.53 -42.67
C THR A 459 12.36 -84.57 -42.45
N ALA A 460 12.99 -84.59 -41.27
CA ALA A 460 13.95 -85.63 -40.89
C ALA A 460 13.25 -86.98 -40.64
N PHE A 461 12.06 -86.96 -40.01
CA PHE A 461 11.24 -88.14 -39.76
C PHE A 461 10.65 -88.73 -41.05
N GLU A 462 10.24 -87.87 -42.00
CA GLU A 462 9.74 -88.29 -43.32
C GLU A 462 10.84 -88.93 -44.17
N LYS A 463 12.08 -88.41 -44.12
CA LYS A 463 13.26 -89.02 -44.75
C LYS A 463 13.61 -90.38 -44.15
N ALA A 464 13.51 -90.52 -42.83
CA ALA A 464 13.74 -91.80 -42.14
C ALA A 464 12.63 -92.83 -42.46
N ALA A 465 11.36 -92.42 -42.54
CA ALA A 465 10.23 -93.28 -42.90
C ALA A 465 10.31 -93.77 -44.37
N LYS A 466 10.78 -92.93 -45.29
CA LYS A 466 11.01 -93.28 -46.70
C LYS A 466 12.16 -94.28 -46.90
N ALA A 467 13.20 -94.20 -46.08
CA ALA A 467 14.37 -95.09 -46.16
C ALA A 467 14.08 -96.53 -45.66
N VAL A 468 13.00 -96.73 -44.90
CA VAL A 468 12.63 -98.01 -44.28
C VAL A 468 11.41 -98.70 -44.97
N GLY A 469 10.83 -98.07 -46.00
CA GLY A 469 9.85 -98.72 -46.89
C GLY A 469 8.40 -98.81 -46.37
N LEU A 470 8.02 -98.03 -45.36
CA LEU A 470 6.67 -98.00 -44.79
C LEU A 470 5.80 -96.93 -45.45
N GLY A 471 5.42 -97.14 -46.73
CA GLY A 471 4.64 -96.18 -47.52
C GLY A 471 3.10 -96.32 -47.43
N THR A 472 2.55 -97.31 -46.72
CA THR A 472 1.14 -97.72 -46.91
C THR A 472 0.20 -97.63 -45.71
N PHE A 473 0.55 -96.93 -44.63
CA PHE A 473 -0.39 -96.66 -43.51
C PHE A 473 -0.51 -95.17 -43.21
N ALA A 474 -1.16 -94.44 -44.11
CA ALA A 474 -1.38 -92.99 -44.02
C ALA A 474 -2.72 -92.57 -43.38
N SER A 475 -3.35 -93.39 -42.53
CA SER A 475 -4.65 -93.05 -41.91
C SER A 475 -4.66 -92.92 -40.37
N GLY A 476 -3.49 -92.71 -39.75
CA GLY A 476 -3.36 -92.52 -38.29
C GLY A 476 -3.11 -91.08 -37.81
N ALA A 477 -3.04 -90.08 -38.71
CA ALA A 477 -2.59 -88.72 -38.36
C ALA A 477 -3.52 -87.99 -37.36
N ARG A 478 -4.81 -88.35 -37.28
CA ARG A 478 -5.76 -87.75 -36.32
C ARG A 478 -5.62 -88.29 -34.89
N GLY A 479 -5.14 -89.52 -34.70
CA GLY A 479 -4.97 -90.10 -33.36
C GLY A 479 -3.76 -89.54 -32.60
N ILE A 480 -2.72 -89.12 -33.33
CA ILE A 480 -1.49 -88.56 -32.75
C ILE A 480 -1.69 -87.09 -32.35
N ALA A 481 -2.44 -86.32 -33.14
CA ALA A 481 -2.80 -84.95 -32.80
C ALA A 481 -3.68 -84.85 -31.55
N GLU A 482 -4.62 -85.78 -31.35
CA GLU A 482 -5.50 -85.79 -30.17
C GLU A 482 -4.76 -86.22 -28.89
N ALA A 483 -3.78 -87.13 -28.99
CA ALA A 483 -2.91 -87.52 -27.88
C ALA A 483 -1.97 -86.39 -27.41
N ILE A 484 -1.53 -85.53 -28.34
CA ILE A 484 -0.73 -84.33 -28.05
C ILE A 484 -1.60 -83.23 -27.41
N ARG A 485 -2.87 -83.12 -27.80
CA ARG A 485 -3.81 -82.15 -27.20
C ARG A 485 -4.14 -82.51 -25.74
N VAL A 486 -4.43 -83.77 -25.46
CA VAL A 486 -4.77 -84.26 -24.10
C VAL A 486 -3.57 -84.18 -23.14
N SER A 487 -2.34 -84.37 -23.63
CA SER A 487 -1.12 -84.19 -22.82
C SER A 487 -0.78 -82.72 -22.53
N ARG A 488 -1.23 -81.78 -23.38
CA ARG A 488 -1.09 -80.34 -23.17
C ARG A 488 -2.10 -79.79 -22.15
N GLU A 489 -3.35 -80.25 -22.20
CA GLU A 489 -4.41 -79.89 -21.23
C GLU A 489 -4.10 -80.39 -19.79
N LEU A 490 -3.45 -81.56 -19.65
CA LEU A 490 -3.01 -82.05 -18.33
C LEU A 490 -1.78 -81.29 -17.76
N ALA A 491 -0.99 -80.62 -18.61
CA ALA A 491 0.21 -79.90 -18.18
C ALA A 491 -0.09 -78.47 -17.67
N GLU A 492 -1.16 -77.84 -18.17
CA GLU A 492 -1.55 -76.48 -17.78
C GLU A 492 -2.25 -76.41 -16.42
N ASN A 493 -2.79 -77.52 -15.89
CA ASN A 493 -3.47 -77.57 -14.59
C ASN A 493 -2.57 -77.94 -13.38
N ARG A 494 -1.24 -77.73 -13.49
CA ARG A 494 -0.27 -78.08 -12.43
C ARG A 494 -0.39 -77.29 -11.13
N GLY A 495 -1.19 -76.22 -11.08
CA GLY A 495 -1.33 -75.34 -9.91
C GLY A 495 -1.96 -75.96 -8.66
N ARG A 496 -2.45 -77.21 -8.66
CA ARG A 496 -3.17 -77.80 -7.50
C ARG A 496 -2.65 -79.14 -6.96
N PHE A 497 -1.57 -79.72 -7.47
CA PHE A 497 -1.03 -80.99 -6.95
C PHE A 497 0.50 -80.97 -6.73
N ALA A 498 0.99 -79.94 -6.03
CA ALA A 498 2.42 -79.79 -5.70
C ALA A 498 2.86 -80.52 -4.41
N VAL A 499 2.31 -81.72 -4.11
CA VAL A 499 2.77 -82.53 -2.94
C VAL A 499 3.20 -83.97 -3.29
N ALA A 500 3.25 -84.38 -4.57
CA ALA A 500 3.68 -85.75 -4.93
C ALA A 500 4.77 -85.79 -6.01
N GLY A 501 5.93 -85.18 -5.72
CA GLY A 501 7.04 -85.03 -6.67
C GLY A 501 8.15 -86.08 -6.53
N THR A 502 7.86 -87.39 -6.66
CA THR A 502 8.92 -88.42 -6.83
C THR A 502 8.58 -89.62 -7.73
N TRP A 503 7.37 -89.74 -8.28
CA TRP A 503 6.93 -91.02 -8.90
C TRP A 503 7.13 -91.18 -10.42
N TYR A 504 7.59 -90.17 -11.15
CA TYR A 504 7.66 -90.21 -12.62
C TYR A 504 9.04 -90.58 -13.22
N ARG A 505 10.03 -90.94 -12.40
CA ARG A 505 11.42 -91.17 -12.85
C ARG A 505 11.82 -92.63 -13.10
N THR A 506 10.92 -93.61 -12.96
CA THR A 506 11.24 -95.03 -13.22
C THR A 506 10.67 -95.53 -14.56
N PRO A 507 11.51 -96.11 -15.46
CA PRO A 507 11.10 -96.57 -16.80
C PRO A 507 10.08 -97.73 -16.81
N LEU A 508 9.85 -98.33 -15.65
CA LEU A 508 8.92 -99.44 -15.43
C LEU A 508 7.45 -99.02 -15.61
N LEU A 509 7.10 -97.76 -15.27
CA LEU A 509 5.75 -97.23 -15.38
C LEU A 509 5.39 -96.73 -16.78
N LEU A 510 6.37 -96.24 -17.54
CA LEU A 510 6.19 -95.91 -18.96
C LEU A 510 5.90 -97.18 -19.78
N GLY A 511 6.58 -98.29 -19.45
CA GLY A 511 6.33 -99.61 -20.02
C GLY A 511 4.94 -100.18 -19.66
N LEU A 512 4.48 -99.99 -18.42
CA LEU A 512 3.14 -100.36 -17.96
C LEU A 512 2.03 -99.53 -18.65
N GLY A 513 2.27 -98.24 -18.85
CA GLY A 513 1.35 -97.35 -19.59
C GLY A 513 1.22 -97.74 -21.06
N ILE A 514 2.33 -98.06 -21.73
CA ILE A 514 2.31 -98.53 -23.12
C ILE A 514 1.66 -99.91 -23.24
N ALA A 515 1.92 -100.84 -22.29
CA ALA A 515 1.28 -102.15 -22.25
C ALA A 515 -0.24 -102.06 -22.01
N ALA A 516 -0.70 -101.11 -21.17
CA ALA A 516 -2.12 -100.86 -20.94
C ALA A 516 -2.80 -100.29 -22.20
N VAL A 517 -2.17 -99.33 -22.88
CA VAL A 517 -2.69 -98.74 -24.12
C VAL A 517 -2.71 -99.74 -25.28
N LEU A 518 -1.67 -100.59 -25.41
CA LEU A 518 -1.65 -101.68 -26.39
C LEU A 518 -2.64 -102.79 -26.05
N GLY A 519 -2.86 -103.08 -24.77
CA GLY A 519 -3.88 -104.02 -24.30
C GLY A 519 -5.31 -103.56 -24.60
N VAL A 520 -5.59 -102.27 -24.41
CA VAL A 520 -6.88 -101.65 -24.77
C VAL A 520 -7.05 -101.61 -26.30
N ALA A 521 -6.01 -101.29 -27.06
CA ALA A 521 -6.05 -101.34 -28.52
C ALA A 521 -6.29 -102.76 -29.06
N ALA A 522 -5.65 -103.78 -28.48
CA ALA A 522 -5.86 -105.18 -28.83
C ALA A 522 -7.26 -105.68 -28.44
N PHE A 523 -7.79 -105.24 -27.30
CA PHE A 523 -9.17 -105.55 -26.87
C PHE A 523 -10.22 -104.91 -27.79
N VAL A 524 -10.01 -103.67 -28.22
CA VAL A 524 -10.91 -102.97 -29.16
C VAL A 524 -10.86 -103.61 -30.55
N VAL A 525 -9.68 -103.98 -31.04
CA VAL A 525 -9.53 -104.68 -32.33
C VAL A 525 -10.13 -106.10 -32.28
N GLY A 526 -9.98 -106.80 -31.15
CA GLY A 526 -10.58 -108.12 -30.92
C GLY A 526 -12.10 -108.08 -30.74
N SER A 527 -12.66 -106.98 -30.22
CA SER A 527 -14.11 -106.79 -30.05
C SER A 527 -14.81 -106.45 -31.37
N LEU A 528 -14.10 -105.88 -32.34
CA LEU A 528 -14.62 -105.55 -33.67
C LEU A 528 -14.55 -106.72 -34.68
N MET A 529 -13.76 -107.76 -34.44
CA MET A 529 -13.63 -108.94 -35.31
C MET A 529 -14.14 -110.21 -34.61
N HIS A 530 -15.29 -110.71 -35.04
CA HIS A 530 -15.99 -111.84 -34.42
C HIS A 530 -15.25 -113.14 -34.81
N TRP A 531 -14.47 -113.73 -33.89
CA TRP A 531 -13.57 -114.84 -34.21
C TRP A 531 -14.02 -116.18 -33.58
N PRO A 532 -14.16 -117.29 -34.36
CA PRO A 532 -14.56 -118.60 -33.81
C PRO A 532 -13.43 -119.30 -33.03
N SER A 533 -13.84 -120.15 -32.08
CA SER A 533 -13.02 -120.88 -31.10
C SER A 533 -11.97 -121.82 -31.72
N GLY A 534 -10.68 -121.56 -31.46
CA GLY A 534 -9.61 -122.52 -31.78
C GLY A 534 -8.17 -122.00 -31.94
N TRP A 535 -7.84 -120.76 -31.56
CA TRP A 535 -6.52 -120.16 -31.89
C TRP A 535 -5.38 -120.45 -30.90
N ALA A 536 -5.64 -121.19 -29.82
CA ALA A 536 -4.64 -121.45 -28.77
C ALA A 536 -3.43 -122.30 -29.21
N ALA A 537 -3.46 -122.90 -30.41
CA ALA A 537 -2.37 -123.74 -30.91
C ALA A 537 -1.36 -123.04 -31.85
N THR A 538 -1.63 -121.82 -32.35
CA THR A 538 -0.68 -121.05 -33.18
C THR A 538 0.06 -119.95 -32.41
N ALA A 539 -0.30 -119.72 -31.14
CA ALA A 539 0.38 -118.75 -30.27
C ALA A 539 1.75 -119.24 -29.73
N VAL A 540 2.06 -120.55 -29.81
CA VAL A 540 3.34 -121.10 -29.33
C VAL A 540 4.42 -121.16 -30.43
N GLY A 541 4.02 -121.21 -31.71
CA GLY A 541 4.96 -121.24 -32.84
C GLY A 541 5.55 -119.87 -33.22
N LEU A 542 4.89 -118.76 -32.87
CA LEU A 542 5.38 -117.39 -33.13
C LEU A 542 6.38 -116.89 -32.07
N LEU A 543 6.53 -117.58 -30.94
CA LEU A 543 7.51 -117.24 -29.91
C LEU A 543 8.85 -117.98 -30.08
N SER A 544 8.91 -119.05 -30.87
CA SER A 544 10.15 -119.75 -31.24
C SER A 544 10.87 -119.18 -32.48
N GLY A 545 10.23 -118.26 -33.23
CA GLY A 545 10.85 -117.53 -34.35
C GLY A 545 11.41 -116.14 -33.99
N ALA A 546 11.18 -115.64 -32.77
CA ALA A 546 11.51 -114.26 -32.39
C ALA A 546 12.97 -114.06 -31.91
N PHE A 547 13.72 -115.13 -31.64
CA PHE A 547 15.12 -115.01 -31.17
C PHE A 547 16.14 -114.73 -32.29
N ALA A 548 15.79 -114.94 -33.58
CA ALA A 548 16.65 -114.59 -34.72
C ALA A 548 16.42 -113.16 -35.24
N GLY A 549 15.37 -112.47 -34.79
CA GLY A 549 15.09 -111.07 -35.11
C GLY A 549 15.67 -110.07 -34.10
N GLN A 550 16.01 -110.52 -32.88
CA GLN A 550 16.43 -109.64 -31.80
C GLN A 550 17.74 -108.89 -32.10
N LYS A 551 18.69 -109.53 -32.80
CA LYS A 551 19.96 -108.90 -33.17
C LYS A 551 19.82 -107.88 -34.31
N ARG A 552 18.78 -108.01 -35.16
CA ARG A 552 18.43 -107.03 -36.21
C ARG A 552 17.53 -105.92 -35.67
N TYR A 553 16.66 -106.21 -34.71
CA TYR A 553 15.78 -105.22 -34.08
C TYR A 553 16.56 -104.28 -33.17
N THR A 554 17.60 -104.74 -32.45
CA THR A 554 18.47 -103.86 -31.66
C THR A 554 19.46 -103.05 -32.51
N THR A 555 19.91 -103.56 -33.67
CA THR A 555 20.77 -102.78 -34.59
C THR A 555 19.98 -101.82 -35.48
N LEU A 556 18.75 -102.16 -35.91
CA LEU A 556 17.84 -101.21 -36.57
C LEU A 556 17.28 -100.17 -35.59
N ALA A 557 16.95 -100.56 -34.35
CA ALA A 557 16.59 -99.61 -33.30
C ALA A 557 17.76 -98.69 -32.97
N GLY A 558 18.99 -99.22 -32.88
CA GLY A 558 20.19 -98.40 -32.68
C GLY A 558 20.47 -97.40 -33.81
N THR A 559 20.30 -97.80 -35.08
CA THR A 559 20.56 -96.93 -36.24
C THR A 559 19.42 -95.94 -36.55
N LEU A 560 18.19 -96.18 -36.07
CA LEU A 560 17.06 -95.23 -36.18
C LEU A 560 16.88 -94.35 -34.93
N LEU A 561 17.20 -94.84 -33.72
CA LEU A 561 17.11 -94.06 -32.48
C LEU A 561 18.33 -93.20 -32.20
N GLN A 562 19.53 -93.51 -32.71
CA GLN A 562 20.70 -92.63 -32.49
C GLN A 562 20.51 -91.22 -33.06
N PRO A 563 20.06 -91.03 -34.32
CA PRO A 563 19.80 -89.70 -34.85
C PRO A 563 18.68 -88.98 -34.08
N ALA A 564 17.65 -89.71 -33.66
CA ALA A 564 16.52 -89.15 -32.91
C ALA A 564 16.89 -88.78 -31.47
N GLN A 565 17.74 -89.56 -30.79
CA GLN A 565 18.21 -89.29 -29.43
C GLN A 565 19.24 -88.17 -29.40
N GLU A 566 20.09 -88.03 -30.42
CA GLU A 566 20.99 -86.88 -30.56
C GLU A 566 20.21 -85.60 -30.86
N LEU A 567 19.21 -85.64 -31.74
CA LEU A 567 18.33 -84.49 -32.00
C LEU A 567 17.51 -84.08 -30.77
N ILE A 568 17.01 -85.04 -29.98
CA ILE A 568 16.30 -84.75 -28.72
C ILE A 568 17.27 -84.16 -27.69
N LYS A 569 18.50 -84.69 -27.56
CA LYS A 569 19.52 -84.12 -26.67
C LYS A 569 19.95 -82.72 -27.10
N GLU A 570 20.12 -82.45 -28.38
CA GLU A 570 20.40 -81.10 -28.88
C GLU A 570 19.23 -80.14 -28.65
N ALA A 571 18.00 -80.59 -28.87
CA ALA A 571 16.80 -79.79 -28.63
C ALA A 571 16.58 -79.50 -27.14
N ASP A 572 16.79 -80.51 -26.27
CA ASP A 572 16.70 -80.36 -24.82
C ASP A 572 17.85 -79.48 -24.28
N ALA A 573 19.09 -79.67 -24.75
CA ALA A 573 20.22 -78.83 -24.37
C ALA A 573 20.00 -77.36 -24.78
N ARG A 574 19.42 -77.13 -25.98
CA ARG A 574 19.14 -75.78 -26.46
C ARG A 574 17.95 -75.13 -25.76
N ARG A 575 16.95 -75.92 -25.35
CA ARG A 575 15.86 -75.45 -24.48
C ARG A 575 16.39 -75.06 -23.11
N ASP A 576 17.26 -75.88 -22.53
CA ASP A 576 17.77 -75.67 -21.19
C ASP A 576 18.74 -74.47 -21.14
N THR A 577 19.53 -74.22 -22.19
CA THR A 577 20.34 -72.99 -22.31
C THR A 577 19.48 -71.74 -22.44
N LEU A 578 18.39 -71.78 -23.22
CA LEU A 578 17.48 -70.64 -23.38
C LEU A 578 16.72 -70.33 -22.08
N LEU A 579 16.30 -71.37 -21.34
CA LEU A 579 15.69 -71.20 -20.01
C LEU A 579 16.68 -70.62 -18.99
N ALA A 580 17.94 -71.06 -19.02
CA ALA A 580 18.98 -70.52 -18.15
C ALA A 580 19.31 -69.05 -18.46
N GLU A 581 19.39 -68.67 -19.75
CA GLU A 581 19.59 -67.27 -20.17
C GLU A 581 18.42 -66.37 -19.79
N GLN A 582 17.17 -66.87 -19.90
CA GLN A 582 15.99 -66.11 -19.48
C GLN A 582 15.93 -65.93 -17.96
N GLN A 583 16.21 -66.99 -17.19
CA GLN A 583 16.26 -66.90 -15.73
C GLN A 583 17.34 -65.93 -15.25
N ALA A 584 18.51 -65.93 -15.90
CA ALA A 584 19.58 -64.99 -15.59
C ALA A 584 19.15 -63.53 -15.86
N LYS A 585 18.47 -63.27 -17.00
CA LYS A 585 17.94 -61.92 -17.33
C LYS A 585 16.84 -61.48 -16.36
N GLU A 586 15.88 -62.34 -16.05
CA GLU A 586 14.79 -62.04 -15.10
C GLU A 586 15.34 -61.75 -13.70
N GLN A 587 16.35 -62.51 -13.27
CA GLN A 587 17.00 -62.33 -11.98
C GLN A 587 17.78 -61.02 -11.90
N THR A 588 18.47 -60.63 -12.97
CA THR A 588 19.22 -59.36 -13.04
C THR A 588 18.28 -58.16 -12.91
N VAL A 589 17.14 -58.19 -13.59
CA VAL A 589 16.14 -57.10 -13.53
C VAL A 589 15.38 -57.10 -12.20
N ARG A 590 15.15 -58.27 -11.60
CA ARG A 590 14.56 -58.36 -10.25
C ARG A 590 15.49 -57.79 -9.18
N ASP A 591 16.80 -58.01 -9.31
CA ASP A 591 17.79 -57.47 -8.39
C ASP A 591 17.98 -55.95 -8.56
N SER A 592 17.90 -55.41 -9.79
CA SER A 592 17.89 -53.95 -9.99
C SER A 592 16.64 -53.28 -9.41
N LEU A 593 15.46 -53.91 -9.51
CA LEU A 593 14.22 -53.42 -8.89
C LEU A 593 14.30 -53.41 -7.35
N ARG A 594 14.96 -54.40 -6.75
CA ARG A 594 15.22 -54.42 -5.30
C ARG A 594 16.12 -53.26 -4.86
N LEU A 595 17.19 -52.99 -5.61
CA LEU A 595 18.10 -51.89 -5.33
C LEU A 595 17.42 -50.51 -5.48
N ALA A 596 16.60 -50.33 -6.52
CA ALA A 596 15.84 -49.10 -6.72
C ALA A 596 14.78 -48.87 -5.62
N ASN A 597 14.10 -49.93 -5.17
CA ASN A 597 13.14 -49.82 -4.06
C ASN A 597 13.83 -49.52 -2.71
N ALA A 598 15.02 -50.08 -2.48
CA ALA A 598 15.82 -49.77 -1.30
C ALA A 598 16.26 -48.30 -1.28
N SER A 599 16.67 -47.74 -2.42
CA SER A 599 17.04 -46.31 -2.51
C SER A 599 15.84 -45.37 -2.31
N LEU A 600 14.65 -45.75 -2.79
CA LEU A 600 13.41 -45.01 -2.53
C LEU A 600 13.03 -45.04 -1.03
N ALA A 601 13.23 -46.16 -0.34
CA ALA A 601 12.98 -46.26 1.10
C ALA A 601 13.89 -45.31 1.89
N LEU A 602 15.19 -45.31 1.60
CA LEU A 602 16.16 -44.40 2.21
C LEU A 602 15.82 -42.92 1.94
N ALA A 603 15.41 -42.58 0.71
CA ALA A 603 15.02 -41.22 0.37
C ALA A 603 13.76 -40.76 1.14
N LYS A 604 12.78 -41.65 1.35
CA LYS A 604 11.57 -41.34 2.13
C LYS A 604 11.87 -41.14 3.61
N GLU A 605 12.77 -41.92 4.17
CA GLU A 605 13.22 -41.78 5.56
C GLU A 605 13.98 -40.46 5.78
N ALA A 606 14.85 -40.09 4.84
CA ALA A 606 15.51 -38.78 4.85
C ALA A 606 14.50 -37.62 4.83
N LEU A 607 13.45 -37.70 4.00
CA LEU A 607 12.38 -36.70 3.96
C LEU A 607 11.58 -36.63 5.27
N ALA A 608 11.30 -37.76 5.92
CA ALA A 608 10.64 -37.79 7.22
C ALA A 608 11.48 -37.08 8.29
N SER A 609 12.78 -37.36 8.34
CA SER A 609 13.70 -36.70 9.29
C SER A 609 13.84 -35.19 9.05
N ALA A 610 13.83 -34.74 7.79
CA ALA A 610 13.90 -33.32 7.46
C ALA A 610 12.60 -32.58 7.80
N LYS A 611 11.43 -33.23 7.65
CA LYS A 611 10.14 -32.67 8.08
C LYS A 611 10.03 -32.54 9.60
N GLU A 612 10.60 -33.48 10.35
CA GLU A 612 10.62 -33.40 11.81
C GLU A 612 11.47 -32.23 12.30
N ARG A 613 12.69 -32.04 11.75
CA ARG A 613 13.52 -30.87 12.03
C ARG A 613 12.82 -29.54 11.70
N MET A 614 12.07 -29.50 10.61
CA MET A 614 11.25 -28.33 10.26
C MET A 614 10.17 -28.07 11.32
N ARG A 615 9.53 -29.11 11.84
CA ARG A 615 8.53 -29.00 12.89
C ARG A 615 9.14 -28.52 14.21
N GLU A 616 10.28 -29.08 14.61
CA GLU A 616 11.03 -28.64 15.79
C GLU A 616 11.45 -27.16 15.70
N ALA A 617 11.90 -26.71 14.52
CA ALA A 617 12.24 -25.30 14.28
C ALA A 617 11.02 -24.36 14.33
N VAL A 618 9.84 -24.85 13.95
CA VAL A 618 8.57 -24.10 14.06
C VAL A 618 8.08 -24.07 15.51
N ASP A 619 8.12 -25.19 16.22
CA ASP A 619 7.72 -25.27 17.63
C ASP A 619 8.66 -24.43 18.52
N ALA A 620 9.96 -24.35 18.18
CA ALA A 620 10.91 -23.46 18.85
C ALA A 620 10.61 -21.97 18.62
N LEU A 621 10.05 -21.61 17.45
CA LEU A 621 9.59 -20.24 17.17
C LEU A 621 8.35 -19.90 18.00
N ASP A 622 7.43 -20.86 18.18
CA ASP A 622 6.21 -20.69 18.98
C ASP A 622 6.52 -20.53 20.48
N GLN A 623 7.59 -21.13 20.99
CA GLN A 623 8.02 -21.01 22.40
C GLN A 623 8.68 -19.67 22.76
N LEU A 624 9.07 -18.83 21.80
CA LEU A 624 9.74 -17.54 22.03
C LEU A 624 8.77 -16.36 22.27
N THR A 625 7.52 -16.65 22.64
CA THR A 625 6.38 -15.72 22.66
C THR A 625 6.14 -15.12 24.07
N GLY A 626 6.71 -13.95 24.35
CA GLY A 626 6.43 -13.23 25.60
C GLY A 626 6.72 -11.73 25.54
N GLU A 627 7.95 -11.34 25.27
CA GLU A 627 8.35 -9.91 25.30
C GLU A 627 8.61 -9.31 23.91
N ARG A 628 8.89 -10.15 22.91
CA ARG A 628 9.46 -9.73 21.61
C ARG A 628 8.46 -9.68 20.46
N LEU A 629 7.22 -10.08 20.72
CA LEU A 629 6.16 -10.08 19.72
C LEU A 629 5.58 -8.68 19.54
N LEU A 630 5.43 -7.88 20.60
CA LEU A 630 4.87 -6.54 20.49
C LEU A 630 5.75 -5.65 19.59
N GLU A 631 7.06 -5.66 19.83
CA GLU A 631 8.04 -4.93 19.03
C GLU A 631 8.08 -5.40 17.57
N ARG A 632 8.07 -6.71 17.32
CA ARG A 632 8.07 -7.28 15.97
C ARG A 632 6.74 -7.07 15.25
N TYR A 633 5.62 -7.19 15.94
CA TYR A 633 4.26 -7.03 15.40
C TYR A 633 3.95 -5.56 15.11
N LEU A 634 4.44 -4.62 15.94
CA LEU A 634 4.35 -3.18 15.69
C LEU A 634 5.31 -2.73 14.58
N ALA A 635 6.53 -3.26 14.53
CA ALA A 635 7.51 -2.89 13.50
C ALA A 635 7.20 -3.47 12.11
N GLU A 636 6.83 -4.77 12.01
CA GLU A 636 6.48 -5.40 10.72
C GLU A 636 5.19 -4.79 10.13
N ARG A 637 4.20 -4.38 10.94
CA ARG A 637 2.90 -3.92 10.42
C ARG A 637 2.70 -2.41 10.31
N VAL A 638 3.49 -1.59 11.00
CA VAL A 638 3.58 -0.16 10.70
C VAL A 638 4.38 0.07 9.41
N ALA A 639 5.25 -0.87 9.03
CA ALA A 639 6.06 -0.82 7.82
C ALA A 639 5.37 -1.41 6.56
N ASP A 640 4.47 -2.39 6.71
CA ASP A 640 3.78 -3.00 5.56
C ASP A 640 2.55 -2.19 5.13
N ALA A 641 2.67 -1.56 3.96
CA ALA A 641 1.60 -0.89 3.22
C ALA A 641 0.57 -1.88 2.62
N GLU A 642 0.27 -3.00 3.29
CA GLU A 642 -0.63 -4.06 2.80
C GLU A 642 -2.13 -3.78 3.04
N TYR A 643 -2.48 -2.79 3.87
CA TYR A 643 -3.87 -2.50 4.22
C TYR A 643 -4.71 -1.87 3.08
N ASP A 644 -4.14 -1.61 1.91
CA ASP A 644 -4.86 -1.06 0.74
C ASP A 644 -5.60 -2.09 -0.12
N ARG A 645 -5.41 -3.40 0.10
CA ARG A 645 -6.16 -4.45 -0.64
C ARG A 645 -7.45 -4.85 0.09
N TYR A 646 -8.54 -4.16 -0.27
CA TYR A 646 -9.88 -4.37 0.29
C TYR A 646 -10.50 -5.72 -0.10
N LEU A 647 -10.44 -6.68 0.84
CA LEU A 647 -11.60 -7.49 1.28
C LEU A 647 -11.35 -8.21 2.63
N GLY A 648 -10.20 -8.01 3.28
CA GLY A 648 -9.86 -8.58 4.59
C GLY A 648 -9.39 -7.57 5.66
N VAL A 649 -9.27 -6.28 5.31
CA VAL A 649 -8.68 -5.21 6.15
C VAL A 649 -9.40 -5.06 7.49
N VAL A 650 -10.73 -5.03 7.50
CA VAL A 650 -11.52 -4.84 8.74
C VAL A 650 -11.43 -6.06 9.65
N ALA A 651 -11.51 -7.27 9.07
CA ALA A 651 -11.40 -8.51 9.84
C ALA A 651 -9.98 -8.73 10.39
N LEU A 652 -8.96 -8.33 9.62
CA LEU A 652 -7.56 -8.30 10.04
C LEU A 652 -7.36 -7.27 11.15
N ALA A 653 -7.74 -6.01 10.92
CA ALA A 653 -7.67 -4.92 11.89
C ALA A 653 -8.32 -5.29 13.23
N HIS A 654 -9.52 -5.87 13.19
CA HIS A 654 -10.25 -6.28 14.38
C HIS A 654 -9.59 -7.48 15.08
N ARG A 655 -9.00 -8.42 14.34
CA ARG A 655 -8.19 -9.52 14.92
C ARG A 655 -6.96 -8.94 15.61
N ASP A 656 -6.27 -8.03 14.96
CA ASP A 656 -5.02 -7.44 15.44
C ASP A 656 -5.22 -6.64 16.72
N LEU A 657 -6.29 -5.86 16.78
CA LEU A 657 -6.65 -5.10 17.97
C LEU A 657 -7.06 -6.01 19.14
N ARG A 658 -7.69 -7.16 18.87
CA ARG A 658 -7.98 -8.18 19.88
C ARG A 658 -6.72 -8.88 20.37
N ASP A 659 -5.79 -9.19 19.48
CA ASP A 659 -4.51 -9.80 19.84
C ASP A 659 -3.67 -8.84 20.70
N LEU A 660 -3.64 -7.55 20.34
CA LEU A 660 -3.03 -6.48 21.13
C LEU A 660 -3.66 -6.39 22.53
N GLU A 661 -4.99 -6.44 22.62
CA GLU A 661 -5.70 -6.39 23.90
C GLU A 661 -5.36 -7.57 24.80
N ALA A 662 -5.40 -8.79 24.26
CA ALA A 662 -5.02 -9.99 25.00
C ALA A 662 -3.57 -9.93 25.49
N PHE A 663 -2.67 -9.38 24.67
CA PHE A 663 -1.28 -9.16 25.03
C PHE A 663 -1.13 -8.15 26.17
N LEU A 664 -1.71 -6.95 26.04
CA LEU A 664 -1.60 -5.89 27.05
C LEU A 664 -2.15 -6.33 28.40
N ARG A 665 -3.27 -7.06 28.39
CA ARG A 665 -3.85 -7.64 29.61
C ARG A 665 -2.90 -8.65 30.27
N LYS A 666 -2.35 -9.58 29.49
CA LYS A 666 -1.42 -10.60 29.99
C LYS A 666 -0.13 -9.99 30.53
N TYR A 667 0.46 -9.02 29.82
CA TYR A 667 1.67 -8.33 30.26
C TYR A 667 1.48 -7.61 31.60
N LYS A 668 0.29 -7.04 31.81
CA LYS A 668 -0.09 -6.45 33.10
C LYS A 668 -0.29 -7.50 34.19
N GLU A 669 -0.91 -8.65 33.88
CA GLU A 669 -1.04 -9.78 34.82
C GLU A 669 0.32 -10.37 35.23
N ASP A 670 1.30 -10.34 34.32
CA ASP A 670 2.67 -10.83 34.54
C ASP A 670 3.56 -9.81 35.30
N GLY A 671 3.01 -8.68 35.75
CA GLY A 671 3.69 -7.69 36.59
C GLY A 671 4.49 -6.62 35.83
N GLY A 672 4.33 -6.51 34.51
CA GLY A 672 4.90 -5.43 33.72
C GLY A 672 4.15 -4.10 33.90
N ALA A 673 4.79 -2.97 33.57
CA ALA A 673 4.14 -1.66 33.48
C ALA A 673 3.19 -1.64 32.26
N GLY A 674 2.00 -2.22 32.42
CA GLY A 674 1.00 -2.36 31.36
C GLY A 674 0.12 -1.12 31.22
N ILE A 675 -0.41 -0.91 30.01
CA ILE A 675 -1.38 0.15 29.72
C ILE A 675 -2.73 -0.25 30.32
N ASP A 676 -3.31 0.63 31.15
CA ASP A 676 -4.61 0.41 31.77
C ASP A 676 -5.77 0.68 30.83
N ARG A 677 -5.62 1.69 29.97
CA ARG A 677 -6.70 2.22 29.14
C ARG A 677 -6.15 2.98 27.94
N ILE A 678 -6.87 2.88 26.83
CA ILE A 678 -6.64 3.70 25.64
C ILE A 678 -7.85 4.61 25.45
N VAL A 679 -7.63 5.92 25.42
CA VAL A 679 -8.65 6.93 25.12
C VAL A 679 -8.43 7.46 23.71
N LEU A 680 -9.32 7.10 22.79
CA LEU A 680 -9.27 7.51 21.39
C LEU A 680 -10.15 8.75 21.15
N TYR A 681 -9.54 9.87 20.80
CA TYR A 681 -10.20 11.12 20.43
C TYR A 681 -10.38 11.18 18.91
N ILE A 682 -11.63 11.26 18.45
CA ILE A 682 -12.01 11.41 17.05
C ILE A 682 -12.59 12.81 16.84
N ASP A 683 -11.92 13.63 16.03
CA ASP A 683 -12.32 15.02 15.77
C ASP A 683 -12.57 15.31 14.27
N ASP A 684 -13.19 16.45 13.98
CA ASP A 684 -13.55 16.95 12.64
C ASP A 684 -14.40 15.97 11.79
N LEU A 685 -15.14 15.07 12.44
CA LEU A 685 -16.07 14.17 11.76
C LEU A 685 -17.17 14.94 11.01
N ASP A 686 -17.54 16.12 11.51
CA ASP A 686 -18.51 17.03 10.91
C ASP A 686 -18.04 17.72 9.62
N ARG A 687 -16.76 17.56 9.24
CA ARG A 687 -16.24 18.01 7.94
C ARG A 687 -16.26 16.89 6.89
N CYS A 688 -16.39 15.64 7.31
CA CYS A 688 -16.25 14.48 6.43
C CYS A 688 -17.49 14.26 5.53
N PRO A 689 -17.30 13.71 4.31
CA PRO A 689 -18.41 13.25 3.48
C PRO A 689 -19.26 12.18 4.19
N PRO A 690 -20.58 12.09 3.91
CA PRO A 690 -21.48 11.14 4.58
C PRO A 690 -20.97 9.69 4.63
N LYS A 691 -20.37 9.21 3.53
CA LYS A 691 -19.79 7.86 3.46
C LYS A 691 -18.65 7.66 4.47
N VAL A 692 -17.75 8.64 4.60
CA VAL A 692 -16.63 8.59 5.56
C VAL A 692 -17.15 8.64 6.99
N VAL A 693 -18.18 9.46 7.25
CA VAL A 693 -18.84 9.52 8.56
C VAL A 693 -19.38 8.15 8.97
N ALA A 694 -20.07 7.46 8.07
CA ALA A 694 -20.57 6.11 8.33
C ALA A 694 -19.42 5.12 8.61
N THR A 695 -18.37 5.11 7.78
CA THR A 695 -17.20 4.24 7.97
C THR A 695 -16.50 4.46 9.32
N VAL A 696 -16.36 5.73 9.76
CA VAL A 696 -15.77 6.05 11.06
C VAL A 696 -16.67 5.56 12.19
N LEU A 697 -17.99 5.74 12.11
CA LEU A 697 -18.92 5.23 13.12
C LEU A 697 -18.95 3.70 13.19
N GLU A 698 -18.86 3.01 12.05
CA GLU A 698 -18.67 1.56 12.00
C GLU A 698 -17.36 1.15 12.69
N ALA A 699 -16.28 1.92 12.50
CA ALA A 699 -15.02 1.68 13.18
C ALA A 699 -15.10 1.87 14.69
N VAL A 700 -15.77 2.93 15.14
CA VAL A 700 -16.06 3.13 16.56
C VAL A 700 -16.86 1.94 17.12
N HIS A 701 -17.92 1.50 16.43
CA HIS A 701 -18.73 0.37 16.88
C HIS A 701 -17.92 -0.93 17.04
N LEU A 702 -17.00 -1.19 16.11
CA LEU A 702 -16.11 -2.36 16.20
C LEU A 702 -15.04 -2.21 17.30
N LEU A 703 -14.52 -1.01 17.55
CA LEU A 703 -13.64 -0.74 18.69
C LEU A 703 -14.34 -0.94 20.03
N LEU A 704 -15.65 -0.65 20.09
CA LEU A 704 -16.49 -0.96 21.25
C LEU A 704 -16.72 -2.46 21.48
N ALA A 705 -16.15 -3.35 20.66
CA ALA A 705 -16.09 -4.77 20.98
C ALA A 705 -14.88 -5.14 21.87
N LEU A 706 -13.99 -4.18 22.16
CA LEU A 706 -12.72 -4.39 22.86
C LEU A 706 -12.69 -3.66 24.22
N PRO A 707 -12.59 -4.38 25.36
CA PRO A 707 -12.72 -3.82 26.71
C PRO A 707 -11.54 -2.94 27.20
N LEU A 708 -10.63 -2.52 26.32
CA LEU A 708 -9.55 -1.56 26.63
C LEU A 708 -9.83 -0.14 26.13
N PHE A 709 -10.79 0.05 25.23
CA PHE A 709 -10.99 1.31 24.53
C PHE A 709 -12.09 2.17 25.14
N VAL A 710 -11.76 3.42 25.36
CA VAL A 710 -12.72 4.51 25.49
C VAL A 710 -12.59 5.38 24.25
N VAL A 711 -13.72 5.75 23.64
CA VAL A 711 -13.75 6.56 22.43
C VAL A 711 -14.48 7.87 22.72
N VAL A 712 -13.91 9.00 22.34
CA VAL A 712 -14.50 10.35 22.45
C VAL A 712 -14.64 10.91 21.05
N VAL A 713 -15.87 11.19 20.60
CA VAL A 713 -16.14 11.61 19.20
C VAL A 713 -16.79 12.98 19.16
N GLY A 714 -16.18 13.93 18.46
CA GLY A 714 -16.67 15.30 18.28
C GLY A 714 -17.55 15.44 17.05
N VAL A 715 -18.81 15.83 17.22
CA VAL A 715 -19.80 15.85 16.14
C VAL A 715 -20.76 17.03 16.20
N ASP A 716 -21.22 17.51 15.04
CA ASP A 716 -22.43 18.33 14.91
C ASP A 716 -23.63 17.41 14.70
N ALA A 717 -24.61 17.45 15.61
CA ALA A 717 -25.76 16.55 15.61
C ALA A 717 -26.59 16.62 14.31
N ARG A 718 -26.68 17.81 13.69
CA ARG A 718 -27.48 18.02 12.46
C ARG A 718 -26.76 17.43 11.27
N TRP A 719 -25.44 17.65 11.17
CA TRP A 719 -24.62 17.05 10.12
C TRP A 719 -24.66 15.53 10.22
N LEU A 720 -24.40 15.00 11.42
CA LEU A 720 -24.38 13.56 11.67
C LEU A 720 -25.70 12.88 11.30
N SER A 721 -26.83 13.45 11.73
CA SER A 721 -28.16 12.93 11.39
C SER A 721 -28.40 12.93 9.88
N ARG A 722 -28.01 14.01 9.19
CA ARG A 722 -28.14 14.12 7.73
C ARG A 722 -27.24 13.12 7.00
N SER A 723 -26.00 12.94 7.45
CA SER A 723 -25.07 11.97 6.89
C SER A 723 -25.57 10.54 7.01
N LEU A 724 -26.16 10.19 8.16
CA LEU A 724 -26.74 8.86 8.38
C LEU A 724 -27.96 8.60 7.49
N LEU A 725 -28.86 9.60 7.36
CA LEU A 725 -30.02 9.50 6.46
C LEU A 725 -29.61 9.30 4.99
N ASP A 726 -28.56 9.98 4.56
CA ASP A 726 -28.03 9.89 3.19
C ASP A 726 -27.43 8.49 2.90
N GLN A 727 -26.76 7.88 3.87
CA GLN A 727 -26.11 6.57 3.70
C GLN A 727 -27.03 5.38 3.94
N HIS A 728 -28.02 5.50 4.83
CA HIS A 728 -28.94 4.42 5.19
C HIS A 728 -30.42 4.81 4.99
N PRO A 729 -30.82 5.29 3.80
CA PRO A 729 -32.18 5.79 3.58
C PRO A 729 -33.25 4.71 3.81
N LEU A 730 -32.98 3.44 3.46
CA LEU A 730 -33.94 2.34 3.63
C LEU A 730 -34.11 1.88 5.09
N LEU A 731 -33.12 2.11 5.95
CA LEU A 731 -33.15 1.73 7.37
C LEU A 731 -33.69 2.87 8.25
N LEU A 732 -33.47 4.13 7.82
CA LEU A 732 -33.65 5.33 8.63
C LEU A 732 -34.74 6.30 8.13
N SER A 733 -35.30 6.09 6.93
CA SER A 733 -36.43 6.90 6.45
C SER A 733 -37.75 6.31 6.98
N GLY A 734 -38.48 7.09 7.76
CA GLY A 734 -39.90 6.85 7.97
C GLY A 734 -40.67 7.34 6.74
N ASP A 735 -41.61 6.54 6.23
CA ASP A 735 -42.56 7.04 5.24
C ASP A 735 -43.37 8.20 5.85
N ASP A 736 -43.10 9.43 5.41
CA ASP A 736 -43.88 10.64 5.75
C ASP A 736 -45.33 10.58 5.21
N THR A 737 -45.70 9.49 4.54
CA THR A 737 -47.05 9.21 4.00
C THR A 737 -47.87 8.26 4.89
N ALA A 738 -47.31 7.75 5.99
CA ALA A 738 -48.04 6.84 6.88
C ALA A 738 -48.97 7.60 7.85
N GLU A 739 -50.21 7.11 7.99
CA GLU A 739 -51.21 7.66 8.91
C GLU A 739 -50.65 7.79 10.34
N PRO A 740 -51.06 8.82 11.11
CA PRO A 740 -50.48 9.19 12.42
C PRO A 740 -50.54 8.11 13.52
N ASN A 741 -51.20 6.96 13.26
CA ASN A 741 -51.36 5.84 14.19
C ASN A 741 -50.79 4.50 13.68
N ALA A 742 -50.05 4.46 12.57
CA ALA A 742 -49.35 3.25 12.15
C ALA A 742 -48.08 3.04 13.01
N PRO A 743 -47.77 1.81 13.45
CA PRO A 743 -46.55 1.53 14.20
C PRO A 743 -45.33 1.87 13.34
N ARG A 744 -44.49 2.79 13.82
CA ARG A 744 -43.23 3.19 13.16
C ARG A 744 -42.34 1.96 13.01
N SER A 745 -42.18 1.47 11.78
CA SER A 745 -41.39 0.28 11.47
C SER A 745 -39.90 0.59 11.19
N HIS A 746 -39.50 1.87 11.19
CA HIS A 746 -38.14 2.31 10.86
C HIS A 746 -37.49 3.03 12.05
N ALA A 747 -36.19 2.79 12.24
CA ALA A 747 -35.40 3.42 13.29
C ALA A 747 -35.07 4.86 12.91
N ASN A 748 -35.09 5.80 13.86
CA ASN A 748 -34.63 7.17 13.62
C ASN A 748 -33.08 7.20 13.72
N PRO A 749 -32.37 8.09 12.99
CA PRO A 749 -30.97 8.39 13.26
C PRO A 749 -30.61 8.53 14.74
N GLY A 750 -31.50 9.09 15.57
CA GLY A 750 -31.32 9.12 17.03
C GLY A 750 -31.15 7.74 17.67
N ASP A 751 -32.00 6.77 17.29
CA ASP A 751 -31.93 5.39 17.80
C ASP A 751 -30.64 4.66 17.37
N TYR A 752 -30.07 5.07 16.22
CA TYR A 752 -28.79 4.57 15.75
C TYR A 752 -27.63 5.14 16.57
N LEU A 753 -27.67 6.43 16.89
CA LEU A 753 -26.66 7.09 17.71
C LEU A 753 -26.66 6.61 19.16
N ASP A 754 -27.84 6.38 19.76
CA ASP A 754 -27.97 5.84 21.12
C ASP A 754 -27.38 4.43 21.27
N LYS A 755 -27.28 3.67 20.17
CA LYS A 755 -26.59 2.37 20.17
C LYS A 755 -25.07 2.48 20.12
N ILE A 756 -24.55 3.58 19.57
CA ILE A 756 -23.11 3.80 19.43
C ILE A 756 -22.57 4.53 20.65
N PHE A 757 -23.19 5.65 21.04
CA PHE A 757 -22.76 6.48 22.16
C PHE A 757 -23.48 6.07 23.44
N GLN A 758 -22.75 5.47 24.37
CA GLN A 758 -23.30 5.16 25.71
C GLN A 758 -23.42 6.41 26.58
N LEU A 759 -22.61 7.43 26.30
CA LEU A 759 -22.70 8.74 26.95
C LEU A 759 -22.73 9.83 25.88
N SER A 760 -23.70 10.74 25.97
CA SER A 760 -23.85 11.87 25.04
C SER A 760 -23.78 13.17 25.83
N TYR A 761 -22.76 13.98 25.56
CA TYR A 761 -22.59 15.29 26.19
C TYR A 761 -22.75 16.40 25.16
N SER A 762 -23.71 17.29 25.40
CA SER A 762 -23.92 18.48 24.57
C SER A 762 -23.20 19.66 25.20
N LEU A 763 -22.30 20.29 24.45
CA LEU A 763 -21.59 21.49 24.90
C LEU A 763 -22.60 22.61 25.19
N PRO A 764 -22.50 23.26 26.36
CA PRO A 764 -23.35 24.39 26.67
C PRO A 764 -23.09 25.54 25.69
N PRO A 765 -24.13 26.31 25.31
CA PRO A 765 -23.92 27.52 24.55
C PRO A 765 -23.05 28.50 25.35
N MET A 766 -22.24 29.28 24.65
CA MET A 766 -21.39 30.27 25.30
C MET A 766 -22.27 31.33 25.97
N THR A 767 -22.09 31.51 27.27
CA THR A 767 -22.82 32.52 28.04
C THR A 767 -22.29 33.92 27.74
N ARG A 768 -23.07 34.97 28.02
CA ARG A 768 -22.61 36.36 27.91
C ARG A 768 -21.30 36.57 28.68
N LYS A 769 -21.24 36.12 29.93
CA LYS A 769 -20.04 36.23 30.78
C LYS A 769 -18.82 35.62 30.08
N ASN A 770 -18.94 34.38 29.59
CA ASN A 770 -17.85 33.68 28.93
C ASN A 770 -17.45 34.35 27.61
N SER A 771 -18.41 34.91 26.88
CA SER A 771 -18.13 35.70 25.68
C SER A 771 -17.36 36.99 26.00
N VAL A 772 -17.70 37.68 27.09
CA VAL A 772 -16.98 38.86 27.57
C VAL A 772 -15.56 38.48 27.98
N ASP A 773 -15.42 37.45 28.82
CA ASP A 773 -14.13 36.97 29.30
C ASP A 773 -13.23 36.57 28.11
N LEU A 774 -13.78 35.88 27.11
CA LEU A 774 -13.06 35.51 25.89
C LEU A 774 -12.60 36.71 25.07
N LEU A 775 -13.50 37.68 24.81
CA LEU A 775 -13.20 38.88 24.03
C LEU A 775 -12.16 39.75 24.74
N THR A 776 -12.35 40.02 26.03
CA THR A 776 -11.45 40.86 26.83
C THR A 776 -10.09 40.20 26.99
N HIS A 777 -10.04 38.89 27.29
CA HIS A 777 -8.76 38.19 27.38
C HIS A 777 -8.02 38.18 26.04
N SER A 778 -8.72 37.91 24.93
CA SER A 778 -8.13 37.94 23.59
C SER A 778 -7.70 39.36 23.16
N ALA A 779 -8.46 40.38 23.60
CA ALA A 779 -8.19 41.79 23.39
C ALA A 779 -6.86 42.20 24.05
N LEU A 780 -6.66 41.81 25.31
CA LEU A 780 -5.49 42.15 26.11
C LEU A 780 -4.25 41.28 25.79
N ALA A 781 -4.43 39.99 25.51
CA ALA A 781 -3.32 39.10 25.14
C ALA A 781 -2.62 39.55 23.86
N GLY A 782 -3.39 40.09 22.90
CA GLY A 782 -2.84 40.68 21.67
C GLY A 782 -2.06 41.99 21.89
N GLN A 783 -2.28 42.67 23.02
CA GLN A 783 -1.59 43.91 23.39
C GLN A 783 -0.28 43.63 24.13
N ARG A 784 -0.24 42.63 25.04
CA ARG A 784 0.96 42.31 25.86
C ARG A 784 2.18 41.83 25.08
N ARG A 785 1.98 41.13 23.96
CA ARG A 785 3.09 40.69 23.08
C ARG A 785 3.90 41.86 22.48
N ALA A 786 3.36 43.08 22.53
CA ALA A 786 4.03 44.28 22.08
C ALA A 786 4.99 44.87 23.12
N ASP A 787 4.60 44.85 24.39
CA ASP A 787 5.39 45.41 25.49
C ASP A 787 6.62 44.52 25.78
N GLU A 788 6.46 43.20 25.78
CA GLU A 788 7.57 42.25 26.00
C GLU A 788 8.60 42.28 24.85
N GLY A 789 8.17 42.56 23.62
CA GLY A 789 9.06 42.71 22.46
C GLY A 789 9.99 43.93 22.52
N SER A 790 9.64 44.94 23.32
CA SER A 790 10.47 46.14 23.51
C SER A 790 11.57 45.96 24.57
N ALA A 791 11.30 45.18 25.62
CA ALA A 791 12.26 44.92 26.71
C ALA A 791 13.36 43.93 26.30
N ASP A 792 13.03 42.90 25.50
CA ASP A 792 14.01 41.92 25.02
C ASP A 792 14.96 42.51 23.94
N LEU A 793 14.52 43.53 23.19
CA LEU A 793 15.39 44.22 22.24
C LEU A 793 16.44 45.09 22.94
N GLU A 794 16.09 45.81 24.01
CA GLU A 794 17.08 46.61 24.77
C GLU A 794 18.03 45.72 25.59
N ALA A 795 17.56 44.60 26.13
CA ALA A 795 18.39 43.66 26.88
C ALA A 795 19.40 42.90 25.99
N THR A 796 19.02 42.58 24.75
CA THR A 796 19.91 41.87 23.80
C THR A 796 20.99 42.78 23.23
N VAL A 797 20.72 44.08 23.09
CA VAL A 797 21.70 45.08 22.64
C VAL A 797 22.69 45.47 23.75
N SER A 798 22.27 45.44 25.03
CA SER A 798 23.18 45.75 26.14
C SER A 798 24.07 44.59 26.59
N ALA A 799 23.73 43.33 26.29
CA ALA A 799 24.48 42.15 26.75
C ALA A 799 25.61 41.69 25.79
N THR A 800 25.70 42.25 24.58
CA THR A 800 26.72 41.86 23.58
C THR A 800 27.91 42.83 23.49
N ALA A 801 27.96 43.87 24.33
CA ALA A 801 29.00 44.89 24.27
C ALA A 801 30.35 44.47 24.88
N ASP A 802 30.43 43.42 25.71
CA ASP A 802 31.70 43.05 26.33
C ASP A 802 31.99 41.54 26.26
N GLY A 803 32.82 41.20 25.26
CA GLY A 803 33.69 40.04 25.30
C GLY A 803 33.30 38.90 24.38
N PHE A 804 33.91 38.84 23.19
CA PHE A 804 34.95 37.83 22.93
C PHE A 804 35.73 38.14 21.64
N VAL A 805 36.98 38.52 21.88
CA VAL A 805 38.22 38.34 21.11
C VAL A 805 38.11 37.71 19.72
N THR A 806 38.48 38.50 18.72
CA THR A 806 38.92 38.09 17.37
C THR A 806 40.31 37.42 17.40
N PRO A 807 40.55 36.40 16.57
CA PRO A 807 41.83 36.22 15.92
C PRO A 807 41.71 36.52 14.43
N SER A 808 42.37 37.63 14.09
CA SER A 808 43.13 37.97 12.88
C SER A 808 42.83 37.31 11.54
N ALA A 809 42.48 38.21 10.63
CA ALA A 809 42.57 38.18 9.18
C ALA A 809 43.88 37.60 8.62
N GLU A 810 43.74 36.70 7.65
CA GLU A 810 44.55 36.69 6.44
C GLU A 810 43.70 36.14 5.27
N SER A 811 43.70 36.90 4.16
CA SER A 811 42.92 36.78 2.90
C SER A 811 41.49 37.34 2.87
N ALA A 812 41.40 38.67 2.99
CA ALA A 812 40.37 39.46 2.31
C ALA A 812 40.94 40.05 1.00
N THR A 813 40.03 40.47 0.10
CA THR A 813 40.15 41.14 -1.22
C THR A 813 40.02 40.16 -2.39
N ASP A 814 38.99 40.17 -3.25
CA ASP A 814 38.18 41.28 -3.74
C ASP A 814 36.81 40.74 -4.20
N ALA A 815 35.70 41.26 -3.67
CA ALA A 815 34.34 40.82 -3.97
C ALA A 815 33.64 41.89 -4.83
N ALA A 816 33.23 41.50 -6.04
CA ALA A 816 32.42 42.31 -6.94
C ALA A 816 31.37 41.42 -7.63
N PRO A 817 30.33 42.01 -8.23
CA PRO A 817 29.11 42.54 -7.64
C PRO A 817 27.95 41.54 -7.78
N GLN A 818 27.12 41.37 -6.75
CA GLN A 818 25.92 40.53 -6.86
C GLN A 818 24.92 41.16 -7.86
N PRO A 819 24.45 40.42 -8.89
CA PRO A 819 23.39 40.90 -9.75
C PRO A 819 22.02 40.66 -9.11
N GLY A 820 21.44 41.77 -8.63
CA GLY A 820 20.02 42.11 -8.77
C GLY A 820 18.98 41.12 -8.26
N ILE A 821 18.82 41.06 -6.93
CA ILE A 821 17.49 40.86 -6.35
C ILE A 821 16.59 41.93 -6.99
N PRO A 822 15.47 41.59 -7.67
CA PRO A 822 14.52 42.59 -8.09
C PRO A 822 14.16 43.35 -6.83
N GLU A 823 14.42 44.66 -6.82
CA GLU A 823 13.99 45.54 -5.74
C GLU A 823 12.56 45.13 -5.40
N SER A 824 12.42 44.59 -4.19
CA SER A 824 11.15 44.54 -3.51
C SER A 824 10.49 45.87 -3.77
N VAL A 825 9.28 45.87 -4.33
CA VAL A 825 8.37 47.02 -4.30
C VAL A 825 8.65 47.76 -2.99
N PRO A 826 8.95 49.08 -3.03
CA PRO A 826 9.51 49.82 -1.89
C PRO A 826 8.47 49.94 -0.77
N LEU A 827 8.30 48.83 -0.06
CA LEU A 827 7.41 48.65 1.06
C LEU A 827 8.16 47.86 2.14
N ALA A 828 9.01 46.90 1.75
CA ALA A 828 9.75 46.08 2.71
C ALA A 828 10.97 46.79 3.34
N ARG A 829 11.59 47.77 2.66
CA ARG A 829 12.74 48.52 3.21
C ARG A 829 12.32 49.67 4.12
N ASP A 830 11.16 50.29 3.88
CA ASP A 830 10.66 51.37 4.75
C ASP A 830 10.01 50.86 6.04
N ILE A 831 9.53 49.61 6.08
CA ILE A 831 9.03 48.97 7.33
C ILE A 831 10.14 48.81 8.37
N GLY A 832 11.41 48.77 7.95
CA GLY A 832 12.55 48.62 8.85
C GLY A 832 12.84 49.85 9.73
N GLU A 833 12.37 51.04 9.34
CA GLU A 833 12.65 52.29 10.07
C GLU A 833 11.44 52.98 10.71
N ALA A 834 10.19 52.72 10.31
CA ALA A 834 9.06 53.22 11.09
C ALA A 834 8.65 52.24 12.20
N ALA A 835 8.65 52.75 13.42
CA ALA A 835 8.21 52.03 14.61
C ALA A 835 6.81 51.43 14.39
N ALA A 836 6.75 50.10 14.23
CA ALA A 836 5.50 49.36 14.18
C ALA A 836 5.01 49.16 15.61
N GLU A 837 4.02 49.94 16.05
CA GLU A 837 3.43 49.83 17.38
C GLU A 837 2.27 48.83 17.33
N ALA A 838 2.07 48.02 18.38
CA ALA A 838 0.89 47.18 18.42
C ALA A 838 -0.38 47.99 18.62
N LEU A 839 -1.46 47.55 17.98
CA LEU A 839 -2.76 48.17 18.16
C LEU A 839 -3.27 47.96 19.59
N VAL A 840 -3.32 49.04 20.36
CA VAL A 840 -3.93 49.07 21.69
C VAL A 840 -5.38 49.54 21.58
N LEU A 841 -6.30 48.78 22.19
CA LEU A 841 -7.71 49.16 22.31
C LEU A 841 -7.87 49.95 23.61
N GLY A 842 -8.49 51.12 23.52
CA GLY A 842 -8.74 52.00 24.65
C GLY A 842 -9.78 51.45 25.63
N SER A 843 -9.90 52.07 26.81
CA SER A 843 -10.87 51.69 27.85
C SER A 843 -12.31 51.69 27.35
N ASP A 844 -12.63 52.57 26.40
CA ASP A 844 -13.99 52.77 25.89
C ASP A 844 -14.35 51.70 24.87
N GLU A 845 -13.37 51.30 24.04
CA GLU A 845 -13.48 50.16 23.13
C GLU A 845 -13.59 48.85 23.90
N LEU A 846 -12.82 48.68 24.99
CA LEU A 846 -12.93 47.50 25.86
C LEU A 846 -14.31 47.41 26.52
N ARG A 847 -14.91 48.52 26.97
CA ARG A 847 -16.30 48.53 27.47
C ARG A 847 -17.29 48.16 26.36
N LEU A 848 -17.08 48.67 25.15
CA LEU A 848 -17.94 48.35 24.01
C LEU A 848 -17.85 46.88 23.59
N LEU A 849 -16.71 46.21 23.77
CA LEU A 849 -16.58 44.76 23.60
C LEU A 849 -17.54 44.00 24.53
N GLU A 850 -17.71 44.47 25.77
CA GLU A 850 -18.65 43.86 26.72
C GLU A 850 -20.10 44.05 26.29
N ALA A 851 -20.42 45.20 25.70
CA ALA A 851 -21.74 45.51 25.18
C ALA A 851 -22.09 44.62 23.98
N VAL A 852 -21.18 44.44 23.01
CA VAL A 852 -21.45 43.64 21.80
C VAL A 852 -21.33 42.13 22.00
N ALA A 853 -20.81 41.68 23.15
CA ALA A 853 -20.61 40.26 23.46
C ALA A 853 -21.83 39.36 23.22
N PRO A 854 -23.08 39.72 23.57
CA PRO A 854 -24.26 38.89 23.28
C PRO A 854 -24.47 38.62 21.77
N VAL A 855 -24.17 39.62 20.93
CA VAL A 855 -24.35 39.55 19.47
C VAL A 855 -23.37 38.58 18.82
N VAL A 856 -22.11 38.61 19.23
CA VAL A 856 -21.05 37.75 18.68
C VAL A 856 -20.86 36.46 19.48
N GLY A 857 -21.61 36.33 20.59
CA GLY A 857 -21.49 35.26 21.56
C GLY A 857 -22.11 33.91 21.18
N SER A 858 -22.53 33.71 19.93
CA SER A 858 -23.07 32.42 19.48
C SER A 858 -22.03 31.29 19.51
N SER A 859 -20.76 31.63 19.30
CA SER A 859 -19.66 30.69 19.45
C SER A 859 -18.32 31.40 19.66
N PRO A 860 -17.34 30.75 20.30
CA PRO A 860 -15.99 31.29 20.46
C PRO A 860 -15.35 31.74 19.15
N ARG A 861 -15.58 30.99 18.07
CA ARG A 861 -15.08 31.31 16.72
C ARG A 861 -15.65 32.63 16.20
N ILE A 862 -16.94 32.88 16.38
CA ILE A 862 -17.60 34.11 15.93
C ILE A 862 -17.08 35.31 16.72
N ALA A 863 -16.94 35.18 18.04
CA ALA A 863 -16.37 36.22 18.90
C ALA A 863 -14.92 36.58 18.49
N LYS A 864 -14.05 35.58 18.29
CA LYS A 864 -12.66 35.80 17.83
C LYS A 864 -12.61 36.40 16.42
N ARG A 865 -13.47 35.93 15.50
CA ARG A 865 -13.55 36.47 14.14
C ARG A 865 -13.94 37.95 14.17
N PHE A 866 -14.96 38.31 14.95
CA PHE A 866 -15.36 39.70 15.14
C PHE A 866 -14.19 40.56 15.62
N LEU A 867 -13.49 40.14 16.68
CA LEU A 867 -12.37 40.88 17.24
C LEU A 867 -11.23 41.07 16.23
N ASN A 868 -10.86 40.00 15.49
CA ASN A 868 -9.81 40.07 14.47
C ASN A 868 -10.20 40.99 13.32
N VAL A 869 -11.44 40.89 12.83
CA VAL A 869 -11.96 41.75 11.76
C VAL A 869 -11.97 43.21 12.20
N TYR A 870 -12.45 43.49 13.41
CA TYR A 870 -12.46 44.83 13.98
C TYR A 870 -11.05 45.41 14.09
N ARG A 871 -10.08 44.64 14.62
CA ARG A 871 -8.69 45.08 14.75
C ARG A 871 -8.02 45.40 13.41
N VAL A 872 -8.26 44.61 12.37
CA VAL A 872 -7.73 44.90 11.03
C VAL A 872 -8.32 46.21 10.49
N MET A 873 -9.62 46.43 10.67
CA MET A 873 -10.25 47.69 10.25
C MET A 873 -9.72 48.89 11.07
N LYS A 874 -9.55 48.73 12.38
CA LYS A 874 -9.01 49.78 13.25
C LYS A 874 -7.56 50.10 12.89
N ALA A 875 -6.71 49.10 12.66
CA ALA A 875 -5.33 49.32 12.21
C ALA A 875 -5.28 50.11 10.90
N ARG A 876 -6.16 49.78 9.94
CA ARG A 876 -6.30 50.56 8.69
C ARG A 876 -6.71 52.00 8.94
N ILE A 877 -7.68 52.23 9.81
CA ILE A 877 -8.14 53.58 10.19
C ILE A 877 -6.99 54.36 10.82
N VAL A 878 -6.21 53.75 11.72
CA VAL A 878 -5.06 54.40 12.37
C VAL A 878 -3.99 54.81 11.35
N THR A 879 -3.86 54.10 10.23
CA THR A 879 -2.88 54.45 9.18
C THR A 879 -3.39 55.42 8.11
N ASP A 880 -4.69 55.70 8.04
CA ASP A 880 -5.34 56.43 6.95
C ASP A 880 -6.00 57.72 7.48
N ARG A 881 -5.38 58.88 7.23
CA ARG A 881 -5.84 60.19 7.74
C ARG A 881 -7.28 60.52 7.32
N GLU A 882 -7.71 60.15 6.11
CA GLU A 882 -9.07 60.40 5.64
C GLU A 882 -10.10 59.58 6.46
N LEU A 883 -9.74 58.34 6.82
CA LEU A 883 -10.59 57.51 7.67
C LEU A 883 -10.58 57.96 9.15
N GLN A 884 -9.46 58.50 9.64
CA GLN A 884 -9.39 59.09 10.99
C GLN A 884 -10.29 60.33 11.12
N ASP A 885 -10.25 61.24 10.14
CA ASP A 885 -11.07 62.45 10.14
C ASP A 885 -12.58 62.12 10.10
N ARG A 886 -12.92 60.99 9.48
CA ARG A 886 -14.29 60.45 9.46
C ARG A 886 -14.73 59.77 10.76
N LEU A 887 -13.81 59.45 11.67
CA LEU A 887 -14.09 58.67 12.88
C LEU A 887 -15.01 59.43 13.87
N GLY A 888 -14.94 60.77 13.94
CA GLY A 888 -15.79 61.58 14.81
C GLY A 888 -15.85 61.11 16.28
N PRO A 889 -16.78 61.63 17.11
CA PRO A 889 -16.91 61.21 18.52
C PRO A 889 -17.56 59.82 18.72
N SER A 890 -18.25 59.31 17.70
CA SER A 890 -19.09 58.08 17.80
C SER A 890 -18.81 57.05 16.69
N GLY A 891 -17.78 57.27 15.86
CA GLY A 891 -17.49 56.36 14.74
C GLY A 891 -16.89 55.04 15.20
N ASP A 892 -16.13 55.01 16.29
CA ASP A 892 -15.67 53.74 16.88
C ASP A 892 -16.84 52.87 17.35
N VAL A 893 -17.85 53.50 17.94
CA VAL A 893 -19.08 52.83 18.37
C VAL A 893 -19.84 52.30 17.16
N SER A 894 -20.07 53.16 16.16
CA SER A 894 -20.81 52.82 14.94
C SER A 894 -20.14 51.68 14.16
N LEU A 895 -18.81 51.74 14.02
CA LEU A 895 -18.00 50.73 13.33
C LEU A 895 -18.05 49.39 14.06
N MET A 896 -17.82 49.38 15.38
CA MET A 896 -17.82 48.14 16.16
C MET A 896 -19.20 47.50 16.21
N VAL A 897 -20.26 48.28 16.42
CA VAL A 897 -21.66 47.81 16.44
C VAL A 897 -22.04 47.23 15.08
N LEU A 898 -21.77 47.93 13.98
CA LEU A 898 -22.07 47.41 12.64
C LEU A 898 -21.31 46.10 12.37
N THR A 899 -20.02 46.05 12.73
CA THR A 899 -19.18 44.86 12.56
C THR A 899 -19.73 43.69 13.37
N ALA A 900 -20.08 43.92 14.64
CA ALA A 900 -20.66 42.90 15.51
C ALA A 900 -21.98 42.37 14.95
N LEU A 901 -22.89 43.26 14.51
CA LEU A 901 -24.18 42.88 13.93
C LEU A 901 -24.03 42.05 12.65
N ILE A 902 -23.14 42.44 11.74
CA ILE A 902 -22.89 41.70 10.49
C ILE A 902 -22.24 40.33 10.78
N VAL A 903 -21.26 40.28 11.69
CA VAL A 903 -20.58 39.02 12.02
C VAL A 903 -21.48 38.08 12.83
N GLY A 904 -22.28 38.62 13.76
CA GLY A 904 -23.17 37.86 14.63
C GLY A 904 -24.49 37.42 13.97
N PHE A 905 -24.99 38.19 12.99
CA PHE A 905 -26.22 37.91 12.25
C PHE A 905 -26.02 38.08 10.74
N PRO A 906 -25.20 37.22 10.10
CA PRO A 906 -24.74 37.42 8.73
C PRO A 906 -25.83 37.37 7.66
N VAL A 907 -27.03 36.86 7.95
CA VAL A 907 -28.14 36.84 6.97
C VAL A 907 -29.15 37.94 7.25
N ALA A 908 -29.62 38.05 8.50
CA ALA A 908 -30.69 38.97 8.86
C ALA A 908 -30.26 40.45 8.75
N VAL A 909 -29.04 40.79 9.17
CA VAL A 909 -28.58 42.19 9.21
C VAL A 909 -28.36 42.76 7.81
N PRO A 910 -27.63 42.11 6.88
CA PRO A 910 -27.51 42.60 5.50
C PRO A 910 -28.84 42.88 4.81
N ASN A 911 -29.79 41.93 4.92
CA ASN A 911 -31.11 42.05 4.30
C ASN A 911 -31.92 43.20 4.90
N ALA A 912 -31.91 43.34 6.24
CA ALA A 912 -32.64 44.40 6.93
C ALA A 912 -32.00 45.77 6.73
N LEU A 913 -30.67 45.85 6.56
CA LEU A 913 -29.95 47.11 6.38
C LEU A 913 -30.21 47.70 4.99
N ALA A 914 -30.33 46.87 3.96
CA ALA A 914 -30.56 47.30 2.57
C ALA A 914 -31.86 48.11 2.37
N VAL A 915 -32.86 47.93 3.24
CA VAL A 915 -34.19 48.57 3.16
C VAL A 915 -34.45 49.58 4.29
N ALA A 916 -33.46 49.82 5.16
CA ALA A 916 -33.64 50.62 6.36
C ALA A 916 -33.52 52.13 6.09
N PRO A 917 -34.47 52.97 6.56
CA PRO A 917 -34.33 54.43 6.49
C PRO A 917 -33.15 54.93 7.32
N HIS A 918 -32.32 55.83 6.76
CA HIS A 918 -31.12 56.34 7.45
C HIS A 918 -31.41 57.12 8.74
N GLU A 919 -32.55 57.78 8.85
CA GLU A 919 -32.93 58.57 10.03
C GLU A 919 -33.44 57.72 11.19
N LEU A 920 -33.71 56.43 10.97
CA LEU A 920 -34.30 55.55 11.97
C LEU A 920 -33.28 55.28 13.11
N PRO A 921 -33.68 55.36 14.39
CA PRO A 921 -32.84 54.95 15.50
C PRO A 921 -32.45 53.47 15.39
N VAL A 922 -31.21 53.12 15.72
CA VAL A 922 -30.71 51.74 15.60
C VAL A 922 -31.54 50.77 16.45
N ARG A 923 -31.94 51.14 17.66
CA ARG A 923 -32.80 50.30 18.52
C ARG A 923 -34.15 49.96 17.87
N ASP A 924 -34.77 50.93 17.21
CA ASP A 924 -36.06 50.75 16.55
C ASP A 924 -35.92 49.90 15.29
N TRP A 925 -34.83 50.10 14.55
CA TRP A 925 -34.47 49.28 13.39
C TRP A 925 -34.19 47.82 13.79
N LEU A 926 -33.42 47.59 14.86
CA LEU A 926 -33.14 46.23 15.34
C LEU A 926 -34.43 45.51 15.76
N ASN A 927 -35.36 46.20 16.42
CA ASN A 927 -36.64 45.62 16.84
C ASN A 927 -37.60 45.33 15.68
N THR A 928 -37.69 46.23 14.70
CA THR A 928 -38.70 46.14 13.63
C THR A 928 -38.17 45.50 12.34
N GLY A 929 -36.89 45.67 12.02
CA GLY A 929 -36.26 45.20 10.79
C GLY A 929 -35.44 43.91 10.94
N VAL A 930 -34.72 43.73 12.05
CA VAL A 930 -33.80 42.58 12.23
C VAL A 930 -34.44 41.45 13.04
N ARG A 931 -34.97 41.76 14.23
CA ARG A 931 -35.53 40.77 15.18
C ARG A 931 -36.57 39.81 14.57
N PRO A 932 -37.51 40.24 13.69
CA PRO A 932 -38.50 39.33 13.11
C PRO A 932 -37.89 38.24 12.22
N ALA A 933 -36.68 38.46 11.69
CA ALA A 933 -35.99 37.51 10.81
C ALA A 933 -35.07 36.54 11.58
N LEU A 934 -34.96 36.67 12.91
CA LEU A 934 -34.08 35.86 13.75
C LEU A 934 -34.80 34.66 14.37
N SER A 935 -34.07 33.56 14.57
CA SER A 935 -34.56 32.42 15.36
C SER A 935 -34.71 32.78 16.84
N GLY A 936 -35.43 31.96 17.63
CA GLY A 936 -35.68 32.26 19.05
C GLY A 936 -34.42 32.52 19.89
N ALA A 937 -33.35 31.76 19.67
CA ALA A 937 -32.08 31.96 20.37
C ALA A 937 -31.33 33.21 19.89
N GLU A 938 -31.37 33.52 18.61
CA GLU A 938 -30.76 34.73 18.04
C GLU A 938 -31.51 36.00 18.47
N ALA A 939 -32.85 35.95 18.50
CA ALA A 939 -33.69 37.03 18.98
C ALA A 939 -33.47 37.31 20.47
N ALA A 940 -33.21 36.28 21.29
CA ALA A 940 -32.84 36.44 22.69
C ALA A 940 -31.49 37.16 22.84
N ARG A 941 -30.46 36.77 22.07
CA ARG A 941 -29.15 37.44 22.04
C ARG A 941 -29.25 38.88 21.59
N LEU A 942 -30.07 39.16 20.57
CA LEU A 942 -30.31 40.53 20.12
C LEU A 942 -31.03 41.37 21.19
N SER A 943 -31.99 40.78 21.90
CA SER A 943 -32.70 41.46 22.99
C SER A 943 -31.75 41.77 24.15
N GLU A 944 -30.90 40.82 24.55
CA GLU A 944 -29.88 41.01 25.58
C GLU A 944 -28.85 42.09 25.19
N PHE A 945 -28.47 42.15 23.91
CA PHE A 945 -27.65 43.25 23.37
C PHE A 945 -28.34 44.60 23.51
N MET A 946 -29.60 44.71 23.09
CA MET A 946 -30.36 45.97 23.20
C MET A 946 -30.53 46.38 24.66
N ASP A 947 -30.74 45.45 25.59
CA ASP A 947 -30.92 45.77 27.00
C ASP A 947 -29.61 46.26 27.67
N THR A 948 -28.45 45.81 27.17
CA THR A 948 -27.15 46.10 27.79
C THR A 948 -26.35 47.21 27.10
N ALA A 949 -26.54 47.45 25.81
CA ALA A 949 -25.79 48.44 25.04
C ALA A 949 -26.44 49.82 25.10
N GLN A 950 -26.13 50.59 26.14
CA GLN A 950 -26.56 51.99 26.28
C GLN A 950 -26.02 52.88 25.14
N GLU A 951 -24.90 52.47 24.53
CA GLU A 951 -24.25 53.12 23.41
C GLU A 951 -25.10 53.13 22.13
N LEU A 952 -26.19 52.35 22.08
CA LEU A 952 -27.17 52.43 21.00
C LEU A 952 -28.05 53.70 21.08
N ASP A 953 -28.12 54.34 22.24
CA ASP A 953 -28.94 55.53 22.45
C ASP A 953 -28.30 56.74 21.74
N GLY A 954 -29.01 57.28 20.75
CA GLY A 954 -28.53 58.38 19.90
C GLY A 954 -27.86 57.95 18.59
N LEU A 955 -27.74 56.64 18.34
CA LEU A 955 -27.19 56.08 17.11
C LEU A 955 -28.28 55.87 16.05
N THR A 956 -28.05 56.33 14.82
CA THR A 956 -28.98 56.17 13.69
C THR A 956 -28.46 55.14 12.69
N VAL A 957 -29.36 54.56 11.90
CA VAL A 957 -28.99 53.63 10.82
C VAL A 957 -28.04 54.31 9.81
N GLY A 958 -28.20 55.61 9.56
CA GLY A 958 -27.31 56.40 8.72
C GLY A 958 -25.85 56.42 9.22
N ALA A 959 -25.65 56.48 10.55
CA ALA A 959 -24.32 56.41 11.15
C ALA A 959 -23.68 55.01 11.01
N LEU A 960 -24.47 53.93 11.01
CA LEU A 960 -23.96 52.61 10.65
C LEU A 960 -23.61 52.56 9.16
N TRP A 961 -24.51 53.05 8.30
CA TRP A 961 -24.36 53.02 6.85
C TRP A 961 -23.09 53.72 6.35
N SER A 962 -22.64 54.79 7.01
CA SER A 962 -21.40 55.48 6.64
C SER A 962 -20.15 54.59 6.73
N TRP A 963 -20.18 53.54 7.57
CA TRP A 963 -19.09 52.56 7.73
C TRP A 963 -19.24 51.32 6.87
N LEU A 964 -20.40 51.13 6.22
CA LEU A 964 -20.68 49.98 5.38
C LEU A 964 -19.63 49.76 4.26
N PRO A 965 -19.12 50.77 3.54
CA PRO A 965 -18.09 50.55 2.52
C PRO A 965 -16.79 49.90 3.05
N LEU A 966 -16.43 50.18 4.31
CA LEU A 966 -15.29 49.58 4.97
C LEU A 966 -15.63 48.17 5.47
N VAL A 967 -16.70 48.06 6.26
CA VAL A 967 -17.13 46.79 6.87
C VAL A 967 -17.47 45.74 5.80
N ARG A 968 -18.04 46.15 4.67
CA ARG A 968 -18.39 45.25 3.56
C ARG A 968 -17.18 44.50 3.00
N ARG A 969 -15.98 45.08 3.06
CA ARG A 969 -14.75 44.46 2.54
C ARG A 969 -14.20 43.36 3.46
N TYR A 970 -14.47 43.43 4.76
CA TYR A 970 -13.86 42.53 5.76
C TYR A 970 -14.85 41.57 6.43
N ALA A 971 -16.11 41.99 6.58
CA ALA A 971 -17.12 41.26 7.37
C ALA A 971 -18.31 40.76 6.54
N TRP A 972 -18.53 41.25 5.32
CA TRP A 972 -19.73 40.89 4.56
C TRP A 972 -19.77 39.39 4.23
N PRO A 973 -20.90 38.72 4.41
CA PRO A 973 -21.03 37.31 4.10
C PRO A 973 -20.95 37.08 2.58
N VAL A 974 -20.21 36.03 2.19
CA VAL A 974 -20.05 35.63 0.79
C VAL A 974 -21.40 35.28 0.13
N ALA A 975 -22.32 34.67 0.87
CA ALA A 975 -23.66 34.32 0.38
C ALA A 975 -24.60 35.53 0.18
N ALA A 976 -24.22 36.71 0.68
CA ALA A 976 -24.99 37.95 0.53
C ALA A 976 -24.34 38.92 -0.48
N ALA A 977 -23.39 38.44 -1.30
CA ALA A 977 -22.67 39.27 -2.27
C ALA A 977 -23.47 39.57 -3.55
N ASP A 978 -24.50 38.77 -3.85
CA ASP A 978 -25.37 38.91 -5.03
C ASP A 978 -26.63 39.79 -4.77
N ALA A 979 -26.78 40.33 -3.56
CA ALA A 979 -27.80 41.32 -3.18
C ALA A 979 -27.13 42.67 -2.85
#